data_AF-G0MKZ3-F1
#
_entry.id   AF-G0MKZ3-F1
#
_cell.length_a   1.000
_cell.length_b   1.000
_cell.length_c   1.000
_cell.angle_alpha   90.00
_cell.angle_beta   90.00
_cell.angle_gamma   90.00
#
_symmetry.space_group_name_H-M   'P 1'
#
loop_
_entity.id
_entity.type
_entity.pdbx_description
1 polymer ?
#
loop_
_entity_poly.entity_id
_entity_poly.type
_entity_poly.pdbx_seq_one_letter_code
_entity_poly.pdbx_strand_id
1 'polypeptide(L)'
;MFRKLGFRFCRNIEDVNDYDAACSGYSVGRILREQKRESLSSTSSFSVFEDLFDYSRCSITSFMPVYVDKITPGQNEEEWEAIFKDVVLNPVENPNEACVKIWITNGVPMKNESLNTVLFNIGNPIDKQQSSAVLVQSSKLRSFDYAASVIHTPTKRKDQIPILPLSREYFLNLLIQDGQDYNIGSLQESVQLGTQKILVRKCSKESSDCSLEERRRIYGSSVFCFLLPTEHFLQDFMESLQLGCVPIVFSDSQLLPFQDFIDWRRAAYRLPIARLPESHFIVRSFENADVLEMRRMGKVYYETYFADKKSLINTLMAALRHKLQIPTKETRSSQKNPAMPLFNTSFTPPKGAPVSIPPNSYDDYLLGPLETRFESVPFLYNFSEFQMYSYDIWNSAMSPYRTKEFIVNAAEPPAESEFYEDTRTGFRPIEPGSGIEFNKALGGNRQREQFTVVLLTYERDSVLIGALERLHQLPYLNKVIVVWNNVHREPPNTWPSLHVPVEFIRVSENSLNNRFIPWDRIETEAVLSLDDDIDLMQQELILAFRVWRESRDRIVGFPARYHARYGDSMFYNSNHTCQMSMILTGAAFLHKNYLTAYTYQMPSEIRKHVDSIKNCEDIAMNFLVSHLTRKPPIKTTSRWTLKCPTCTESLFKTDSHFEKRHECIRLFSKIYGYNPLKFSQFRVDSILFKTRLPQNHQKCFKLV
;
A
#
# COMPACT_ATOMS: atom_id res chain seq x y z
N MET A 1 -35.84 -17.59 15.67
CA MET A 1 -35.07 -18.85 15.90
C MET A 1 -33.68 -18.59 16.50
N PHE A 2 -32.94 -17.55 16.07
CA PHE A 2 -31.57 -17.26 16.55
C PHE A 2 -31.41 -16.70 17.98
N ARG A 3 -32.46 -16.18 18.63
CA ARG A 3 -32.41 -15.77 20.06
C ARG A 3 -32.40 -16.92 21.07
N LYS A 4 -32.78 -18.15 20.67
CA LYS A 4 -32.77 -19.33 21.54
C LYS A 4 -31.39 -20.02 21.63
N LEU A 5 -30.40 -19.58 20.84
CA LEU A 5 -29.07 -20.19 20.75
C LEU A 5 -27.96 -19.38 21.47
N GLY A 6 -28.30 -18.30 22.19
CA GLY A 6 -27.33 -17.61 23.05
C GLY A 6 -26.18 -16.87 22.34
N PHE A 7 -26.22 -16.69 21.02
CA PHE A 7 -25.21 -15.91 20.30
C PHE A 7 -25.29 -14.43 20.67
N ARG A 8 -24.34 -13.94 21.46
CA ARG A 8 -24.01 -12.50 21.53
C ARG A 8 -23.19 -12.17 20.28
N PHE A 9 -23.56 -11.10 19.56
CA PHE A 9 -22.71 -10.54 18.52
C PHE A 9 -21.42 -10.02 19.21
N CYS A 10 -20.31 -10.73 19.03
CA CYS A 10 -18.99 -10.34 19.54
C CYS A 10 -18.54 -9.09 18.71
N ARG A 11 -18.88 -7.86 19.17
CA ARG A 11 -18.31 -6.57 18.70
C ARG A 11 -17.20 -6.17 19.67
N ASN A 12 -16.11 -5.60 19.14
CA ASN A 12 -14.92 -5.14 19.88
C ASN A 12 -14.26 -6.26 20.71
N ILE A 13 -13.44 -7.08 20.06
CA ILE A 13 -12.60 -8.07 20.73
C ILE A 13 -11.22 -7.44 20.87
N GLU A 14 -10.85 -7.07 22.10
CA GLU A 14 -9.65 -6.27 22.39
C GLU A 14 -8.43 -7.14 22.74
N ASP A 15 -8.63 -8.44 23.04
CA ASP A 15 -7.58 -9.42 23.35
C ASP A 15 -7.97 -10.87 22.97
N VAL A 16 -6.99 -11.76 22.77
CA VAL A 16 -7.20 -13.19 22.47
C VAL A 16 -7.93 -13.91 23.62
N ASN A 17 -7.68 -13.46 24.85
CA ASN A 17 -8.37 -13.97 26.04
C ASN A 17 -9.85 -13.55 26.10
N ASP A 18 -10.24 -12.45 25.44
CA ASP A 18 -11.64 -12.01 25.35
C ASP A 18 -12.45 -12.82 24.35
N TYR A 19 -11.81 -13.44 23.34
CA TYR A 19 -12.48 -14.34 22.40
C TYR A 19 -12.96 -15.62 23.12
N ASP A 20 -12.11 -16.19 23.98
CA ASP A 20 -12.46 -17.37 24.78
C ASP A 20 -13.40 -17.03 25.94
N ALA A 21 -13.36 -15.82 26.49
CA ALA A 21 -14.24 -15.40 27.59
C ALA A 21 -15.64 -14.97 27.12
N ALA A 22 -15.77 -14.17 26.05
CA ALA A 22 -17.04 -13.55 25.63
C ALA A 22 -17.94 -14.46 24.78
N CYS A 23 -17.35 -15.44 24.10
CA CYS A 23 -18.03 -16.37 23.22
C CYS A 23 -18.03 -17.81 23.86
N SER A 24 -17.93 -17.90 25.21
CA SER A 24 -17.85 -19.14 26.02
C SER A 24 -19.17 -19.90 26.14
N GLY A 25 -19.42 -20.74 25.14
CA GLY A 25 -20.22 -21.97 25.29
C GLY A 25 -19.55 -23.18 24.65
N TYR A 26 -18.77 -22.97 23.58
CA TYR A 26 -18.14 -24.02 22.78
C TYR A 26 -16.84 -23.51 22.14
N SER A 27 -15.74 -24.27 22.25
CA SER A 27 -14.51 -24.00 21.48
C SER A 27 -14.83 -24.04 19.98
N VAL A 28 -14.43 -23.01 19.21
CA VAL A 28 -14.61 -22.97 17.74
C VAL A 28 -14.08 -24.24 17.08
N GLY A 29 -12.92 -24.72 17.54
CA GLY A 29 -12.34 -25.98 17.07
C GLY A 29 -13.17 -27.22 17.42
N ARG A 30 -14.03 -27.17 18.44
CA ARG A 30 -14.99 -28.24 18.76
C ARG A 30 -16.20 -28.17 17.83
N ILE A 31 -16.77 -26.99 17.59
CA ILE A 31 -17.88 -26.78 16.64
C ILE A 31 -17.50 -27.27 15.24
N LEU A 32 -16.32 -26.88 14.75
CA LEU A 32 -15.84 -27.29 13.42
C LEU A 32 -15.60 -28.81 13.35
N ARG A 33 -15.13 -29.44 14.44
CA ARG A 33 -14.98 -30.89 14.52
C ARG A 33 -16.33 -31.62 14.52
N GLU A 34 -17.33 -31.07 15.19
CA GLU A 34 -18.70 -31.61 15.23
C GLU A 34 -19.36 -31.49 13.84
N GLN A 35 -19.25 -30.33 13.16
CA GLN A 35 -19.73 -30.16 11.78
C GLN A 35 -19.05 -31.11 10.77
N LYS A 36 -17.74 -31.33 10.90
CA LYS A 36 -17.01 -32.28 10.05
C LYS A 36 -17.48 -33.72 10.24
N ARG A 37 -17.82 -34.11 11.48
CA ARG A 37 -18.36 -35.45 11.76
C ARG A 37 -19.72 -35.69 11.09
N GLU A 38 -20.52 -34.63 10.90
CA GLU A 38 -21.79 -34.69 10.20
C GLU A 38 -21.63 -34.71 8.66
N SER A 39 -20.54 -34.18 8.10
CA SER A 39 -20.32 -34.10 6.64
C SER A 39 -19.57 -35.28 6.01
N LEU A 40 -18.94 -36.15 6.79
CA LEU A 40 -18.10 -37.28 6.32
C LEU A 40 -18.91 -38.52 5.89
N SER A 41 -19.97 -38.35 5.10
CA SER A 41 -20.75 -39.46 4.52
C SER A 41 -20.88 -39.38 2.99
N SER A 42 -19.77 -39.30 2.25
CA SER A 42 -19.71 -39.78 0.85
C SER A 42 -18.30 -39.65 0.29
N THR A 43 -17.90 -40.62 -0.54
CA THR A 43 -16.73 -40.62 -1.42
C THR A 43 -16.50 -39.25 -2.08
N SER A 44 -15.47 -38.52 -1.63
CA SER A 44 -15.21 -37.14 -2.08
C SER A 44 -14.18 -37.13 -3.23
N SER A 45 -14.60 -36.71 -4.41
CA SER A 45 -13.68 -36.21 -5.44
C SER A 45 -13.09 -34.87 -4.98
N PHE A 46 -11.77 -34.73 -4.93
CA PHE A 46 -11.07 -33.46 -4.60
C PHE A 46 -11.18 -32.45 -5.75
N SER A 47 -12.37 -31.92 -5.95
CA SER A 47 -12.74 -31.13 -7.12
C SER A 47 -12.70 -29.62 -6.85
N VAL A 48 -12.80 -29.23 -5.58
CA VAL A 48 -12.75 -27.83 -5.15
C VAL A 48 -11.73 -27.61 -4.03
N PHE A 49 -11.30 -26.36 -3.84
CA PHE A 49 -10.30 -25.98 -2.84
C PHE A 49 -10.70 -26.39 -1.41
N GLU A 50 -11.98 -26.26 -1.07
CA GLU A 50 -12.50 -26.54 0.28
C GLU A 50 -12.35 -28.02 0.68
N ASP A 51 -12.42 -28.94 -0.30
CA ASP A 51 -12.23 -30.37 -0.08
C ASP A 51 -10.81 -30.71 0.44
N LEU A 52 -9.86 -29.80 0.24
CA LEU A 52 -8.45 -29.98 0.59
C LEU A 52 -8.11 -29.50 2.00
N PHE A 53 -9.02 -28.81 2.70
CA PHE A 53 -8.73 -28.20 3.99
C PHE A 53 -9.66 -28.72 5.10
N ASP A 54 -9.05 -29.21 6.17
CA ASP A 54 -9.71 -29.38 7.45
C ASP A 54 -9.68 -28.06 8.22
N TYR A 55 -10.78 -27.33 8.17
CA TYR A 55 -10.94 -26.05 8.86
C TYR A 55 -10.83 -26.17 10.39
N SER A 56 -11.01 -27.35 10.99
CA SER A 56 -10.84 -27.51 12.43
C SER A 56 -9.40 -27.30 12.90
N ARG A 57 -8.41 -27.43 12.01
CA ARG A 57 -6.99 -27.09 12.26
C ARG A 57 -6.66 -25.63 11.90
N CYS A 58 -7.57 -24.95 11.23
CA CYS A 58 -7.42 -23.58 10.72
C CYS A 58 -8.37 -22.62 11.44
N SER A 59 -8.43 -22.71 12.77
CA SER A 59 -9.21 -21.76 13.57
C SER A 59 -8.74 -20.34 13.33
N ILE A 60 -9.67 -19.39 13.21
CA ILE A 60 -9.39 -17.96 13.07
C ILE A 60 -8.48 -17.47 14.22
N THR A 61 -8.68 -17.98 15.43
CA THR A 61 -7.90 -17.63 16.64
C THR A 61 -6.46 -18.15 16.63
N SER A 62 -6.14 -19.10 15.75
CA SER A 62 -4.79 -19.67 15.63
C SER A 62 -3.89 -18.84 14.71
N PHE A 63 -4.44 -17.88 13.96
CA PHE A 63 -3.71 -17.04 13.00
C PHE A 63 -2.89 -17.84 11.97
N MET A 64 -3.42 -18.98 11.53
CA MET A 64 -2.86 -19.87 10.51
C MET A 64 -1.44 -20.35 10.85
N PRO A 65 -1.27 -21.29 11.81
CA PRO A 65 0.01 -21.92 12.09
C PRO A 65 0.49 -22.73 10.87
N VAL A 66 1.78 -22.62 10.54
CA VAL A 66 2.35 -23.20 9.31
C VAL A 66 3.55 -24.08 9.63
N TYR A 67 3.51 -25.30 9.12
CA TYR A 67 4.65 -26.22 9.13
C TYR A 67 5.34 -26.19 7.76
N VAL A 68 6.66 -26.25 7.73
CA VAL A 68 7.46 -26.22 6.50
C VAL A 68 8.53 -27.30 6.57
N ASP A 69 8.58 -28.16 5.56
CA ASP A 69 9.61 -29.19 5.41
C ASP A 69 9.85 -29.54 3.92
N LYS A 70 10.91 -30.29 3.63
CA LYS A 70 11.31 -30.74 2.29
C LYS A 70 11.14 -32.24 2.10
N ILE A 71 10.76 -32.65 0.89
CA ILE A 71 10.60 -34.06 0.51
C ILE A 71 11.93 -34.62 -0.01
N THR A 72 12.63 -33.84 -0.82
CA THR A 72 13.92 -34.23 -1.42
C THR A 72 15.08 -33.51 -0.72
N PRO A 73 16.19 -34.21 -0.46
CA PRO A 73 17.42 -33.53 -0.07
C PRO A 73 18.03 -32.85 -1.30
N GLY A 74 18.43 -31.59 -1.16
CA GLY A 74 19.05 -30.84 -2.24
C GLY A 74 19.26 -29.38 -1.84
N GLN A 75 20.38 -28.79 -2.26
CA GLN A 75 20.80 -27.45 -1.84
C GLN A 75 19.74 -26.37 -2.15
N ASN A 76 19.06 -26.49 -3.30
CA ASN A 76 18.00 -25.54 -3.68
C ASN A 76 16.79 -25.68 -2.76
N GLU A 77 16.39 -26.91 -2.43
CA GLU A 77 15.29 -27.20 -1.50
C GLU A 77 15.60 -26.65 -0.10
N GLU A 78 16.83 -26.79 0.40
CA GLU A 78 17.23 -26.24 1.71
C GLU A 78 17.18 -24.70 1.72
N GLU A 79 17.59 -24.07 0.63
CA GLU A 79 17.51 -22.62 0.48
C GLU A 79 16.06 -22.14 0.53
N TRP A 80 15.15 -22.79 -0.22
CA TRP A 80 13.73 -22.47 -0.18
C TRP A 80 13.13 -22.69 1.22
N GLU A 81 13.47 -23.81 1.87
CA GLU A 81 13.02 -24.14 3.23
C GLU A 81 13.43 -23.05 4.24
N ALA A 82 14.69 -22.62 4.19
CA ALA A 82 15.20 -21.56 5.07
C ALA A 82 14.45 -20.24 4.86
N ILE A 83 14.17 -19.86 3.60
CA ILE A 83 13.42 -18.62 3.31
C ILE A 83 11.97 -18.74 3.75
N PHE A 84 11.32 -19.89 3.56
CA PHE A 84 9.97 -20.11 4.09
C PHE A 84 9.92 -19.94 5.61
N LYS A 85 10.89 -20.51 6.34
CA LYS A 85 11.00 -20.39 7.80
C LYS A 85 11.25 -18.94 8.26
N ASP A 86 11.96 -18.12 7.49
CA ASP A 86 12.15 -16.67 7.76
C ASP A 86 10.87 -15.84 7.55
N VAL A 87 10.05 -16.22 6.57
CA VAL A 87 8.90 -15.41 6.12
C VAL A 87 7.61 -15.71 6.87
N VAL A 88 7.42 -16.97 7.27
CA VAL A 88 6.20 -17.43 7.93
C VAL A 88 6.01 -16.72 9.27
N LEU A 89 4.87 -16.05 9.44
CA LEU A 89 4.55 -15.27 10.66
C LEU A 89 4.22 -16.13 11.89
N ASN A 90 3.76 -17.37 11.70
CA ASN A 90 3.38 -18.29 12.78
C ASN A 90 3.89 -19.72 12.49
N PRO A 91 5.20 -19.95 12.55
CA PRO A 91 5.78 -21.26 12.25
C PRO A 91 5.53 -22.24 13.40
N VAL A 92 5.32 -23.52 13.07
CA VAL A 92 5.23 -24.61 14.05
C VAL A 92 6.18 -25.75 13.66
N GLU A 93 6.71 -26.45 14.65
CA GLU A 93 7.63 -27.59 14.44
C GLU A 93 6.89 -28.91 14.22
N ASN A 94 5.67 -29.04 14.75
CA ASN A 94 4.89 -30.26 14.65
C ASN A 94 3.84 -30.13 13.52
N PRO A 95 3.85 -31.00 12.50
CA PRO A 95 2.86 -30.95 11.42
C PRO A 95 1.41 -31.18 11.90
N ASN A 96 1.21 -31.75 13.08
CA ASN A 96 -0.11 -31.96 13.64
C ASN A 96 -0.77 -30.68 14.20
N GLU A 97 0.04 -29.69 14.57
CA GLU A 97 -0.41 -28.39 15.08
C GLU A 97 -0.64 -27.37 13.95
N ALA A 98 -0.21 -27.69 12.74
CA ALA A 98 -0.30 -26.80 11.60
C ALA A 98 -1.71 -26.73 11.00
N CYS A 99 -2.14 -25.51 10.69
CA CYS A 99 -3.25 -25.23 9.80
C CYS A 99 -2.85 -25.48 8.34
N VAL A 100 -1.62 -25.15 7.96
CA VAL A 100 -1.08 -25.37 6.61
C VAL A 100 0.26 -26.09 6.71
N LYS A 101 0.43 -27.18 5.96
CA LYS A 101 1.71 -27.90 5.83
C LYS A 101 2.29 -27.64 4.45
N ILE A 102 3.42 -26.96 4.39
CA ILE A 102 4.14 -26.67 3.16
C ILE A 102 5.23 -27.73 2.99
N TRP A 103 5.15 -28.47 1.88
CA TRP A 103 6.16 -29.46 1.51
C TRP A 103 6.86 -29.01 0.23
N ILE A 104 8.18 -28.90 0.29
CA ILE A 104 9.01 -28.49 -0.86
C ILE A 104 9.50 -29.75 -1.59
N THR A 105 9.39 -29.77 -2.92
CA THR A 105 9.83 -30.91 -3.74
C THR A 105 10.46 -30.47 -5.04
N ASN A 106 11.33 -31.31 -5.60
CA ASN A 106 11.93 -31.13 -6.92
C ASN A 106 11.40 -32.20 -7.89
N GLY A 107 10.15 -32.05 -8.32
CA GLY A 107 9.48 -32.97 -9.24
C GLY A 107 9.13 -34.34 -8.67
N VAL A 108 9.36 -34.58 -7.37
CA VAL A 108 9.02 -35.85 -6.72
C VAL A 108 7.62 -35.77 -6.09
N PRO A 109 6.67 -36.61 -6.50
CA PRO A 109 5.34 -36.63 -5.90
C PRO A 109 5.39 -37.11 -4.44
N MET A 110 4.55 -36.52 -3.59
CA MET A 110 4.36 -36.97 -2.21
C MET A 110 3.62 -38.33 -2.21
N LYS A 111 4.09 -39.27 -1.37
CA LYS A 111 3.52 -40.63 -1.27
C LYS A 111 2.24 -40.68 -0.43
N ASN A 112 2.25 -40.02 0.74
CA ASN A 112 1.12 -40.00 1.68
C ASN A 112 0.61 -38.57 1.86
N GLU A 113 -0.16 -38.09 0.88
CA GLU A 113 -0.79 -36.77 0.97
C GLU A 113 -1.89 -36.78 2.04
N SER A 114 -2.06 -35.64 2.71
CA SER A 114 -3.12 -35.43 3.71
C SER A 114 -3.72 -34.05 3.51
N LEU A 115 -4.92 -33.82 4.05
CA LEU A 115 -5.55 -32.50 4.02
C LEU A 115 -4.64 -31.41 4.59
N ASN A 116 -4.91 -30.16 4.22
CA ASN A 116 -4.16 -28.96 4.61
C ASN A 116 -2.71 -28.94 4.09
N THR A 117 -2.44 -29.69 3.02
CA THR A 117 -1.10 -29.79 2.44
C THR A 117 -0.97 -28.88 1.21
N VAL A 118 0.11 -28.13 1.15
CA VAL A 118 0.54 -27.34 0.00
C VAL A 118 1.86 -27.92 -0.50
N LEU A 119 1.89 -28.37 -1.76
CA LEU A 119 3.08 -28.92 -2.39
C LEU A 119 3.74 -27.85 -3.26
N PHE A 120 4.87 -27.32 -2.79
CA PHE A 120 5.67 -26.32 -3.49
C PHE A 120 6.73 -27.00 -4.34
N ASN A 121 6.47 -27.12 -5.64
CA ASN A 121 7.32 -27.85 -6.56
C ASN A 121 8.29 -26.89 -7.28
N ILE A 122 9.58 -27.11 -7.08
CA ILE A 122 10.68 -26.34 -7.68
C ILE A 122 11.28 -27.01 -8.92
N GLY A 123 10.84 -28.24 -9.21
CA GLY A 123 11.33 -29.07 -10.31
C GLY A 123 10.34 -29.20 -11.47
N ASN A 124 10.43 -30.32 -12.18
CA ASN A 124 9.52 -30.62 -13.27
C ASN A 124 8.06 -30.77 -12.77
N PRO A 125 7.06 -30.24 -13.50
CA PRO A 125 5.65 -30.33 -13.12
C PRO A 125 5.18 -31.76 -12.87
N ILE A 126 4.51 -31.96 -11.74
CA ILE A 126 3.93 -33.24 -11.33
C ILE A 126 2.50 -33.32 -11.86
N ASP A 127 2.17 -34.46 -12.47
CA ASP A 127 0.85 -34.71 -13.05
C ASP A 127 -0.03 -35.47 -12.04
N LYS A 128 -1.00 -34.77 -11.43
CA LYS A 128 -1.98 -35.42 -10.54
C LYS A 128 -3.33 -34.68 -10.57
N GLN A 129 -4.28 -35.20 -11.36
CA GLN A 129 -5.68 -34.74 -11.33
C GLN A 129 -6.42 -35.08 -10.02
N GLN A 130 -5.86 -35.95 -9.17
CA GLN A 130 -6.49 -36.43 -7.93
C GLN A 130 -5.65 -36.16 -6.66
N SER A 131 -4.72 -35.20 -6.68
CA SER A 131 -3.93 -34.84 -5.49
C SER A 131 -4.82 -34.25 -4.39
N SER A 132 -4.59 -34.66 -3.14
CA SER A 132 -5.25 -34.06 -1.96
C SER A 132 -4.46 -32.88 -1.39
N ALA A 133 -3.51 -32.32 -2.15
CA ALA A 133 -2.72 -31.15 -1.80
C ALA A 133 -3.00 -30.01 -2.78
N VAL A 134 -2.83 -28.75 -2.34
CA VAL A 134 -2.77 -27.60 -3.24
C VAL A 134 -1.42 -27.59 -3.93
N LEU A 135 -1.39 -27.52 -5.26
CA LEU A 135 -0.15 -27.51 -6.02
C LEU A 135 0.33 -26.08 -6.27
N VAL A 136 1.63 -25.85 -6.11
CA VAL A 136 2.31 -24.62 -6.51
C VAL A 136 3.44 -25.00 -7.46
N GLN A 137 3.22 -24.82 -8.77
CA GLN A 137 4.15 -25.27 -9.80
C GLN A 137 3.96 -24.53 -11.13
N SER A 138 4.76 -24.87 -12.16
CA SER A 138 4.80 -24.09 -13.40
C SER A 138 3.71 -24.43 -14.43
N SER A 139 3.19 -25.66 -14.43
CA SER A 139 2.11 -26.10 -15.33
C SER A 139 1.37 -27.30 -14.74
N LYS A 140 0.40 -27.88 -15.50
CA LYS A 140 -0.43 -29.02 -15.06
C LYS A 140 -1.17 -28.71 -13.74
N LEU A 141 -1.90 -27.60 -13.73
CA LEU A 141 -2.58 -27.06 -12.56
C LEU A 141 -4.10 -27.21 -12.69
N ARG A 142 -4.78 -27.43 -11.58
CA ARG A 142 -6.24 -27.26 -11.50
C ARG A 142 -6.58 -25.77 -11.37
N SER A 143 -7.86 -25.44 -11.51
CA SER A 143 -8.34 -24.05 -11.47
C SER A 143 -8.06 -23.33 -10.15
N PHE A 144 -7.93 -24.07 -9.03
CA PHE A 144 -7.68 -23.52 -7.70
C PHE A 144 -6.22 -23.66 -7.23
N ASP A 145 -5.35 -24.29 -8.03
CA ASP A 145 -3.91 -24.40 -7.74
C ASP A 145 -3.20 -23.08 -8.11
N TYR A 146 -1.93 -22.92 -7.69
CA TYR A 146 -1.17 -21.70 -7.95
C TYR A 146 -0.07 -21.90 -9.00
N ALA A 147 -0.16 -21.11 -10.07
CA ALA A 147 0.92 -20.97 -11.05
C ALA A 147 2.08 -20.15 -10.46
N ALA A 148 3.28 -20.73 -10.44
CA ALA A 148 4.49 -20.03 -9.98
C ALA A 148 5.71 -20.40 -10.81
N SER A 149 6.50 -19.40 -11.20
CA SER A 149 7.85 -19.61 -11.72
C SER A 149 8.83 -19.64 -10.55
N VAL A 150 9.49 -20.77 -10.35
CA VAL A 150 10.48 -20.95 -9.27
C VAL A 150 11.91 -20.66 -9.78
N ILE A 151 12.09 -20.66 -11.10
CA ILE A 151 13.32 -20.23 -11.75
C ILE A 151 13.37 -18.71 -11.65
N HIS A 152 14.20 -18.22 -10.73
CA HIS A 152 14.35 -16.80 -10.47
C HIS A 152 15.73 -16.34 -10.91
N THR A 153 15.80 -15.47 -11.91
CA THR A 153 17.06 -14.79 -12.25
C THR A 153 17.11 -13.48 -11.46
N PRO A 154 17.93 -13.40 -10.38
CA PRO A 154 18.05 -12.17 -9.61
C PRO A 154 18.55 -11.07 -10.51
N THR A 155 17.72 -10.07 -10.74
CA THR A 155 18.07 -8.87 -11.51
C THR A 155 18.34 -7.76 -10.53
N LYS A 156 19.43 -7.03 -10.74
CA LYS A 156 19.65 -5.83 -9.95
C LYS A 156 18.61 -4.81 -10.41
N ARG A 157 18.03 -4.07 -9.48
CA ARG A 157 17.06 -2.99 -9.79
C ARG A 157 17.61 -1.95 -10.79
N LYS A 158 18.94 -1.82 -10.88
CA LYS A 158 19.63 -0.97 -11.87
C LYS A 158 19.45 -1.43 -13.32
N ASP A 159 19.10 -2.70 -13.53
CA ASP A 159 18.91 -3.31 -14.86
C ASP A 159 17.45 -3.21 -15.33
N GLN A 160 16.58 -2.58 -14.55
CA GLN A 160 15.18 -2.40 -14.90
C GLN A 160 15.02 -1.37 -16.02
N ILE A 161 14.19 -1.74 -16.98
CA ILE A 161 13.91 -0.91 -18.14
C ILE A 161 12.86 0.15 -17.76
N PRO A 162 13.11 1.45 -18.04
CA PRO A 162 12.12 2.49 -17.83
C PRO A 162 10.84 2.25 -18.64
N ILE A 163 9.69 2.68 -18.13
CA ILE A 163 8.38 2.51 -18.80
C ILE A 163 8.31 3.38 -20.08
N LEU A 164 9.03 4.50 -20.08
CA LEU A 164 9.15 5.46 -21.18
C LEU A 164 10.57 5.43 -21.77
N PRO A 165 10.76 5.65 -23.09
CA PRO A 165 9.74 5.99 -24.08
C PRO A 165 8.78 4.82 -24.39
N LEU A 166 7.60 5.14 -24.91
CA LEU A 166 6.63 4.13 -25.32
C LEU A 166 7.16 3.27 -26.47
N SER A 167 7.70 3.93 -27.50
CA SER A 167 8.30 3.29 -28.67
C SER A 167 9.53 2.47 -28.29
N ARG A 168 9.60 1.25 -28.81
CA ARG A 168 10.75 0.34 -28.69
C ARG A 168 11.25 -0.04 -30.09
N GLU A 169 12.33 -0.81 -30.17
CA GLU A 169 12.89 -1.30 -31.45
C GLU A 169 11.83 -2.10 -32.23
N TYR A 170 11.13 -3.01 -31.54
CA TYR A 170 10.06 -3.82 -32.08
C TYR A 170 8.72 -3.39 -31.49
N PHE A 171 7.72 -3.27 -32.34
CA PHE A 171 6.35 -3.07 -31.90
C PHE A 171 5.81 -4.35 -31.25
N LEU A 172 6.09 -5.51 -31.82
CA LEU A 172 5.80 -6.80 -31.17
C LEU A 172 6.85 -7.84 -31.53
N ASN A 173 7.02 -8.82 -30.64
CA ASN A 173 7.76 -10.04 -30.93
C ASN A 173 6.89 -11.29 -30.76
N LEU A 174 7.20 -12.33 -31.52
CA LEU A 174 6.65 -13.68 -31.42
C LEU A 174 7.79 -14.70 -31.55
N LEU A 175 7.99 -15.50 -30.50
CA LEU A 175 8.96 -16.59 -30.45
C LEU A 175 8.22 -17.93 -30.59
N ILE A 176 8.56 -18.71 -31.61
CA ILE A 176 7.92 -20.00 -31.92
C ILE A 176 8.92 -21.11 -31.66
N GLN A 177 8.59 -22.07 -30.78
CA GLN A 177 9.44 -23.23 -30.50
C GLN A 177 9.41 -24.25 -31.67
N ASP A 178 10.51 -24.97 -31.87
CA ASP A 178 10.60 -26.06 -32.85
C ASP A 178 9.45 -27.08 -32.75
N GLY A 179 8.92 -27.49 -33.90
CA GLY A 179 7.83 -28.47 -34.00
C GLY A 179 6.42 -27.89 -33.85
N GLN A 180 6.28 -26.58 -33.64
CA GLN A 180 5.00 -25.88 -33.67
C GLN A 180 4.83 -25.15 -35.00
N ASP A 181 3.71 -25.38 -35.70
CA ASP A 181 3.37 -24.66 -36.92
C ASP A 181 2.07 -23.87 -36.73
N TYR A 182 2.17 -22.55 -36.86
CA TYR A 182 1.06 -21.62 -36.68
C TYR A 182 0.87 -20.81 -37.95
N ASN A 183 -0.38 -20.54 -38.32
CA ASN A 183 -0.66 -19.64 -39.43
C ASN A 183 -0.28 -18.20 -39.05
N ILE A 184 0.85 -17.74 -39.59
CA ILE A 184 1.40 -16.39 -39.37
C ILE A 184 1.48 -15.58 -40.66
N GLY A 185 0.85 -16.01 -41.75
CA GLY A 185 0.96 -15.37 -43.06
C GLY A 185 0.54 -13.90 -43.04
N SER A 186 -0.61 -13.58 -42.46
CA SER A 186 -1.09 -12.19 -42.31
C SER A 186 -0.24 -11.34 -41.37
N LEU A 187 0.42 -11.96 -40.39
CA LEU A 187 1.38 -11.28 -39.51
C LEU A 187 2.65 -10.93 -40.30
N GLN A 188 3.13 -11.86 -41.15
CA GLN A 188 4.26 -11.66 -42.06
C GLN A 188 3.98 -10.60 -43.12
N GLU A 189 2.80 -10.60 -43.75
CA GLU A 189 2.36 -9.55 -44.68
C GLU A 189 2.33 -8.18 -43.99
N SER A 190 1.86 -8.14 -42.75
CA SER A 190 1.81 -6.91 -41.95
C SER A 190 3.18 -6.41 -41.49
N VAL A 191 4.21 -7.28 -41.50
CA VAL A 191 5.61 -6.88 -41.35
C VAL A 191 6.10 -6.17 -42.61
N GLN A 192 5.70 -6.65 -43.80
CA GLN A 192 6.13 -6.08 -45.08
C GLN A 192 5.49 -4.72 -45.38
N LEU A 193 4.23 -4.52 -44.96
CA LEU A 193 3.45 -3.32 -45.27
C LEU A 193 3.52 -2.23 -44.18
N GLY A 194 4.01 -2.55 -42.98
CA GLY A 194 3.97 -1.67 -41.81
C GLY A 194 5.23 -0.83 -41.60
N THR A 195 5.08 0.38 -41.05
CA THR A 195 6.20 1.21 -40.57
C THR A 195 6.79 0.71 -39.23
N GLN A 196 6.01 -0.08 -38.49
CA GLN A 196 6.39 -0.65 -37.21
C GLN A 196 7.08 -2.02 -37.39
N LYS A 197 8.27 -2.19 -36.80
CA LYS A 197 9.03 -3.44 -36.88
C LYS A 197 8.34 -4.54 -36.07
N ILE A 198 8.10 -5.68 -36.70
CA ILE A 198 7.57 -6.89 -36.07
C ILE A 198 8.64 -7.98 -36.14
N LEU A 199 8.95 -8.62 -35.02
CA LEU A 199 9.90 -9.72 -34.95
C LEU A 199 9.17 -11.06 -34.83
N VAL A 200 9.37 -11.95 -35.80
CA VAL A 200 8.95 -13.35 -35.71
C VAL A 200 10.18 -14.23 -35.82
N ARG A 201 10.43 -15.07 -34.82
CA ARG A 201 11.60 -15.95 -34.78
C ARG A 201 11.23 -17.37 -34.40
N LYS A 202 11.74 -18.35 -35.16
CA LYS A 202 11.65 -19.77 -34.83
C LYS A 202 12.89 -20.15 -33.99
N CYS A 203 12.66 -20.77 -32.85
CA CYS A 203 13.66 -21.11 -31.85
C CYS A 203 13.97 -22.60 -31.92
N SER A 204 15.21 -22.93 -32.31
CA SER A 204 15.70 -24.30 -32.30
C SER A 204 16.57 -24.60 -31.09
N LYS A 205 16.49 -25.83 -30.57
CA LYS A 205 17.31 -26.31 -29.44
C LYS A 205 18.82 -26.25 -29.73
N GLU A 206 19.22 -26.29 -30.99
CA GLU A 206 20.62 -26.26 -31.43
C GLU A 206 21.11 -24.85 -31.80
N SER A 207 20.19 -23.87 -31.93
CA SER A 207 20.53 -22.48 -32.30
C SER A 207 20.73 -21.58 -31.09
N SER A 208 21.73 -20.70 -31.12
CA SER A 208 21.89 -19.63 -30.11
C SER A 208 20.84 -18.51 -30.21
N ASP A 209 19.99 -18.57 -31.24
CA ASP A 209 19.06 -17.51 -31.65
C ASP A 209 17.93 -17.23 -30.64
N CYS A 210 17.71 -18.14 -29.67
CA CYS A 210 16.74 -17.98 -28.57
C CYS A 210 17.33 -18.36 -27.20
N SER A 211 18.64 -18.14 -27.04
CA SER A 211 19.29 -18.18 -25.73
C SER A 211 18.61 -17.26 -24.72
N LEU A 212 18.81 -17.51 -23.43
CA LEU A 212 18.22 -16.69 -22.36
C LEU A 212 18.58 -15.20 -22.53
N GLU A 213 19.82 -14.90 -22.90
CA GLU A 213 20.29 -13.53 -23.09
C GLU A 213 19.61 -12.86 -24.29
N GLU A 214 19.51 -13.55 -25.42
CA GLU A 214 18.87 -13.01 -26.61
C GLU A 214 17.36 -12.80 -26.41
N ARG A 215 16.70 -13.72 -25.70
CA ARG A 215 15.28 -13.58 -25.34
C ARG A 215 15.03 -12.34 -24.48
N ARG A 216 15.86 -12.12 -23.46
CA ARG A 216 15.78 -10.94 -22.61
C ARG A 216 16.04 -9.66 -23.41
N ARG A 217 16.98 -9.68 -24.36
CA ARG A 217 17.20 -8.56 -25.28
C ARG A 217 15.95 -8.25 -26.09
N ILE A 218 15.32 -9.27 -26.69
CA ILE A 218 14.10 -9.14 -27.50
C ILE A 218 12.93 -8.58 -26.67
N TYR A 219 12.68 -9.13 -25.49
CA TYR A 219 11.61 -8.66 -24.61
C TYR A 219 11.86 -7.21 -24.18
N GLY A 220 13.09 -6.87 -23.80
CA GLY A 220 13.45 -5.49 -23.42
C GLY A 220 13.38 -4.48 -24.56
N SER A 221 13.48 -4.92 -25.81
CA SER A 221 13.38 -4.07 -27.00
C SER A 221 12.02 -4.14 -27.70
N SER A 222 11.00 -4.76 -27.08
CA SER A 222 9.65 -4.90 -27.65
C SER A 222 8.57 -4.16 -26.86
N VAL A 223 7.52 -3.69 -27.55
CA VAL A 223 6.32 -3.13 -26.88
C VAL A 223 5.40 -4.25 -26.39
N PHE A 224 5.05 -5.19 -27.27
CA PHE A 224 4.21 -6.34 -26.98
C PHE A 224 4.96 -7.67 -27.14
N CYS A 225 4.73 -8.60 -26.23
CA CYS A 225 5.32 -9.94 -26.24
C CYS A 225 4.21 -10.96 -26.48
N PHE A 226 4.21 -11.60 -27.64
CA PHE A 226 3.20 -12.61 -27.98
C PHE A 226 3.64 -13.94 -27.37
N LEU A 227 2.86 -14.42 -26.39
CA LEU A 227 3.17 -15.59 -25.60
C LEU A 227 2.25 -16.74 -25.98
N LEU A 228 2.85 -17.82 -26.46
CA LEU A 228 2.17 -19.06 -26.81
C LEU A 228 2.14 -20.02 -25.60
N PRO A 229 1.11 -20.87 -25.48
CA PRO A 229 1.05 -21.87 -24.41
C PRO A 229 2.14 -22.93 -24.61
N THR A 230 3.24 -22.80 -23.89
CA THR A 230 4.38 -23.73 -23.91
C THR A 230 4.74 -24.15 -22.48
N GLU A 231 5.61 -25.15 -22.33
CA GLU A 231 6.11 -25.55 -20.99
C GLU A 231 6.88 -24.44 -20.28
N HIS A 232 7.45 -23.48 -21.03
CA HIS A 232 8.19 -22.34 -20.51
C HIS A 232 7.33 -21.07 -20.36
N PHE A 233 6.02 -21.16 -20.60
CA PHE A 233 5.11 -20.01 -20.63
C PHE A 233 5.22 -19.12 -19.39
N LEU A 234 5.24 -19.67 -18.17
CA LEU A 234 5.33 -18.85 -16.97
C LEU A 234 6.65 -18.10 -16.87
N GLN A 235 7.76 -18.71 -17.29
CA GLN A 235 9.04 -18.01 -17.31
C GLN A 235 8.99 -16.83 -18.30
N ASP A 236 8.49 -17.07 -19.51
CA ASP A 236 8.34 -16.02 -20.53
C ASP A 236 7.39 -14.90 -20.09
N PHE A 237 6.28 -15.27 -19.43
CA PHE A 237 5.33 -14.34 -18.85
C PHE A 237 6.01 -13.44 -17.81
N MET A 238 6.76 -14.03 -16.87
CA MET A 238 7.47 -13.28 -15.83
C MET A 238 8.58 -12.39 -16.39
N GLU A 239 9.36 -12.88 -17.35
CA GLU A 239 10.43 -12.11 -18.01
C GLU A 239 9.87 -10.94 -18.83
N SER A 240 8.73 -11.12 -19.51
CA SER A 240 8.08 -10.05 -20.27
C SER A 240 7.67 -8.88 -19.37
N LEU A 241 7.06 -9.17 -18.21
CA LEU A 241 6.66 -8.16 -17.22
C LEU A 241 7.87 -7.44 -16.63
N GLN A 242 8.91 -8.21 -16.27
CA GLN A 242 10.16 -7.70 -15.72
C GLN A 242 10.84 -6.68 -16.66
N LEU A 243 10.78 -6.93 -17.97
CA LEU A 243 11.42 -6.12 -19.00
C LEU A 243 10.49 -5.04 -19.58
N GLY A 244 9.27 -4.90 -19.06
CA GLY A 244 8.31 -3.87 -19.47
C GLY A 244 7.72 -4.11 -20.86
N CYS A 245 7.68 -5.36 -21.30
CA CYS A 245 6.99 -5.80 -22.50
C CYS A 245 5.58 -6.25 -22.11
N VAL A 246 4.54 -5.76 -22.78
CA VAL A 246 3.15 -6.11 -22.43
C VAL A 246 2.84 -7.51 -22.98
N PRO A 247 2.57 -8.52 -22.13
CA PRO A 247 2.28 -9.88 -22.58
C PRO A 247 0.90 -9.97 -23.23
N ILE A 248 0.88 -10.56 -24.42
CA ILE A 248 -0.32 -10.98 -25.16
C ILE A 248 -0.37 -12.51 -25.08
N VAL A 249 -1.26 -13.03 -24.24
CA VAL A 249 -1.35 -14.45 -23.93
C VAL A 249 -2.33 -15.12 -24.89
N PHE A 250 -1.83 -16.02 -25.74
CA PHE A 250 -2.64 -16.74 -26.73
C PHE A 250 -3.30 -18.01 -26.16
N SER A 251 -4.02 -17.85 -25.06
CA SER A 251 -4.78 -18.93 -24.43
C SER A 251 -5.83 -18.38 -23.47
N ASP A 252 -7.05 -18.91 -23.56
CA ASP A 252 -8.13 -18.58 -22.62
C ASP A 252 -8.01 -19.38 -21.33
N SER A 253 -7.45 -20.60 -21.40
CA SER A 253 -7.36 -21.54 -20.28
C SER A 253 -6.04 -21.49 -19.51
N GLN A 254 -5.03 -20.79 -20.02
CA GLN A 254 -3.73 -20.69 -19.37
C GLN A 254 -3.88 -19.98 -18.01
N LEU A 255 -3.52 -20.70 -16.94
CA LEU A 255 -3.53 -20.15 -15.59
C LEU A 255 -2.39 -19.14 -15.44
N LEU A 256 -2.71 -17.94 -14.96
CA LEU A 256 -1.72 -16.93 -14.63
C LEU A 256 -1.41 -16.93 -13.12
N PRO A 257 -0.20 -16.51 -12.70
CA PRO A 257 0.19 -16.53 -11.30
C PRO A 257 -0.80 -15.78 -10.40
N PHE A 258 -1.32 -16.48 -9.38
CA PHE A 258 -2.27 -15.92 -8.40
C PHE A 258 -3.44 -15.13 -9.03
N GLN A 259 -3.95 -15.57 -10.18
CA GLN A 259 -4.99 -14.87 -10.94
C GLN A 259 -6.32 -14.66 -10.19
N ASP A 260 -6.54 -15.38 -9.10
CA ASP A 260 -7.69 -15.19 -8.20
C ASP A 260 -7.65 -13.84 -7.46
N PHE A 261 -6.45 -13.28 -7.31
CA PHE A 261 -6.22 -12.06 -6.53
C PHE A 261 -5.58 -10.94 -7.37
N ILE A 262 -4.68 -11.30 -8.29
CA ILE A 262 -4.01 -10.37 -9.18
C ILE A 262 -4.83 -10.22 -10.46
N ASP A 263 -5.30 -9.00 -10.73
CA ASP A 263 -6.04 -8.67 -11.93
C ASP A 263 -5.10 -8.45 -13.12
N TRP A 264 -4.75 -9.54 -13.79
CA TRP A 264 -3.89 -9.52 -14.97
C TRP A 264 -4.47 -8.74 -16.16
N ARG A 265 -5.77 -8.42 -16.19
CA ARG A 265 -6.36 -7.58 -17.26
C ARG A 265 -5.76 -6.17 -17.27
N ARG A 266 -5.16 -5.75 -16.15
CA ARG A 266 -4.48 -4.44 -16.01
C ARG A 266 -3.04 -4.43 -16.52
N ALA A 267 -2.46 -5.58 -16.82
CA ALA A 267 -1.04 -5.71 -17.18
C ALA A 267 -0.78 -6.61 -18.40
N ALA A 268 -1.75 -7.43 -18.79
CA ALA A 268 -1.68 -8.42 -19.86
C ALA A 268 -3.00 -8.42 -20.64
N TYR A 269 -2.95 -8.91 -21.87
CA TYR A 269 -4.14 -9.11 -22.70
C TYR A 269 -4.24 -10.57 -23.15
N ARG A 270 -5.45 -11.14 -23.13
CA ARG A 270 -5.67 -12.54 -23.55
C ARG A 270 -6.36 -12.59 -24.91
N LEU A 271 -5.92 -13.50 -25.77
CA LEU A 271 -6.54 -13.80 -27.04
C LEU A 271 -6.63 -15.32 -27.24
N PRO A 272 -7.70 -15.84 -27.87
CA PRO A 272 -7.69 -17.21 -28.36
C PRO A 272 -6.59 -17.38 -29.42
N ILE A 273 -5.90 -18.52 -29.43
CA ILE A 273 -4.84 -18.80 -30.42
C ILE A 273 -5.32 -18.64 -31.87
N ALA A 274 -6.60 -18.91 -32.14
CA ALA A 274 -7.22 -18.72 -33.46
C ALA A 274 -7.19 -17.26 -33.97
N ARG A 275 -7.05 -16.27 -33.08
CA ARG A 275 -6.96 -14.84 -33.42
C ARG A 275 -5.52 -14.38 -33.69
N LEU A 276 -4.52 -15.25 -33.55
CA LEU A 276 -3.11 -14.92 -33.83
C LEU A 276 -2.88 -14.23 -35.18
N PRO A 277 -3.49 -14.66 -36.31
CA PRO A 277 -3.30 -14.00 -37.62
C PRO A 277 -3.68 -12.50 -37.63
N GLU A 278 -4.71 -12.11 -36.89
CA GLU A 278 -5.26 -10.73 -36.87
C GLU A 278 -4.88 -9.94 -35.61
N SER A 279 -4.25 -10.58 -34.62
CA SER A 279 -3.90 -9.99 -33.32
C SER A 279 -3.07 -8.69 -33.40
N HIS A 280 -2.25 -8.53 -34.44
CA HIS A 280 -1.46 -7.33 -34.64
C HIS A 280 -2.33 -6.10 -34.95
N PHE A 281 -3.52 -6.26 -35.56
CA PHE A 281 -4.49 -5.17 -35.73
C PHE A 281 -5.10 -4.78 -34.38
N ILE A 282 -5.37 -5.76 -33.51
CA ILE A 282 -5.95 -5.56 -32.18
C ILE A 282 -4.99 -4.74 -31.30
N VAL A 283 -3.72 -5.16 -31.18
CA VAL A 283 -2.78 -4.43 -30.32
C VAL A 283 -2.39 -3.05 -30.87
N ARG A 284 -2.56 -2.81 -32.18
CA ARG A 284 -2.40 -1.47 -32.79
C ARG A 284 -3.54 -0.52 -32.45
N SER A 285 -4.71 -1.03 -32.03
CA SER A 285 -5.84 -0.19 -31.63
C SER A 285 -5.75 0.27 -30.16
N PHE A 286 -4.75 -0.18 -29.40
CA PHE A 286 -4.60 0.20 -28.01
C PHE A 286 -4.12 1.64 -27.89
N GLU A 287 -4.76 2.41 -27.03
CA GLU A 287 -4.32 3.77 -26.73
C GLU A 287 -2.95 3.76 -26.05
N ASN A 288 -2.13 4.75 -26.39
CA ASN A 288 -0.78 4.89 -25.82
C ASN A 288 -0.80 4.97 -24.29
N ALA A 289 -1.83 5.59 -23.72
CA ALA A 289 -2.02 5.69 -22.27
C ALA A 289 -2.28 4.32 -21.63
N ASP A 290 -3.08 3.47 -22.28
CA ASP A 290 -3.40 2.13 -21.80
C ASP A 290 -2.16 1.23 -21.83
N VAL A 291 -1.38 1.28 -22.91
CA VAL A 291 -0.11 0.51 -23.01
C VAL A 291 0.87 0.92 -21.91
N LEU A 292 0.99 2.23 -21.61
CA LEU A 292 1.84 2.71 -20.52
C LEU A 292 1.34 2.25 -19.16
N GLU A 293 0.03 2.24 -18.92
CA GLU A 293 -0.55 1.72 -17.68
C GLU A 293 -0.35 0.21 -17.56
N MET A 294 -0.51 -0.56 -18.64
CA MET A 294 -0.23 -2.00 -18.66
C MET A 294 1.21 -2.31 -18.31
N ARG A 295 2.18 -1.59 -18.90
CA ARG A 295 3.61 -1.71 -18.53
C ARG A 295 3.86 -1.37 -17.07
N ARG A 296 3.25 -0.29 -16.58
CA ARG A 296 3.39 0.14 -15.18
C ARG A 296 2.85 -0.92 -14.23
N MET A 297 1.63 -1.42 -14.46
CA MET A 297 0.99 -2.44 -13.63
C MET A 297 1.76 -3.76 -13.71
N GLY A 298 2.21 -4.18 -14.88
CA GLY A 298 3.03 -5.37 -15.04
C GLY A 298 4.33 -5.31 -14.24
N LYS A 299 5.02 -4.16 -14.30
CA LYS A 299 6.20 -3.90 -13.47
C LYS A 299 5.86 -3.93 -11.98
N VAL A 300 4.82 -3.22 -11.55
CA VAL A 300 4.43 -3.15 -10.13
C VAL A 300 4.05 -4.53 -9.59
N TYR A 301 3.28 -5.32 -10.34
CA TYR A 301 2.94 -6.69 -9.95
C TYR A 301 4.18 -7.57 -9.84
N TYR A 302 5.08 -7.52 -10.84
CA TYR A 302 6.35 -8.23 -10.80
C TYR A 302 7.16 -7.83 -9.56
N GLU A 303 7.38 -6.53 -9.35
CA GLU A 303 8.19 -6.01 -8.24
C GLU A 303 7.62 -6.32 -6.86
N THR A 304 6.30 -6.30 -6.72
CA THR A 304 5.64 -6.50 -5.43
C THR A 304 5.56 -7.96 -5.06
N TYR A 305 5.15 -8.82 -6.01
CA TYR A 305 4.75 -10.20 -5.72
C TYR A 305 5.78 -11.25 -6.12
N PHE A 306 6.69 -10.90 -7.04
CA PHE A 306 7.54 -11.89 -7.70
C PHE A 306 9.00 -11.48 -7.85
N ALA A 307 9.43 -10.32 -7.32
CA ALA A 307 10.79 -9.80 -7.54
C ALA A 307 11.90 -10.72 -7.04
N ASP A 308 11.62 -11.55 -6.04
CA ASP A 308 12.54 -12.49 -5.42
C ASP A 308 11.78 -13.65 -4.74
N LYS A 309 12.53 -14.64 -4.25
CA LYS A 309 12.00 -15.81 -3.54
C LYS A 309 11.15 -15.40 -2.33
N LYS A 310 11.57 -14.37 -1.59
CA LYS A 310 10.87 -13.86 -0.41
C LYS A 310 9.51 -13.27 -0.78
N SER A 311 9.44 -12.53 -1.88
CA SER A 311 8.23 -11.91 -2.41
C SER A 311 7.23 -12.97 -2.88
N LEU A 312 7.71 -14.01 -3.58
CA LEU A 312 6.87 -15.13 -4.01
C LEU A 312 6.28 -15.89 -2.82
N ILE A 313 7.08 -16.19 -1.80
CA ILE A 313 6.60 -16.86 -0.58
C ILE A 313 5.59 -15.98 0.15
N ASN A 314 5.87 -14.69 0.35
CA ASN A 314 4.92 -13.77 0.97
C ASN A 314 3.59 -13.72 0.22
N THR A 315 3.64 -13.73 -1.11
CA THR A 315 2.46 -13.76 -2.00
C THR A 315 1.66 -15.04 -1.82
N LEU A 316 2.33 -16.20 -1.81
CA LEU A 316 1.68 -17.49 -1.56
C LEU A 316 1.01 -17.52 -0.18
N MET A 317 1.72 -17.05 0.86
CA MET A 317 1.17 -17.01 2.22
C MET A 317 -0.02 -16.05 2.33
N ALA A 318 0.01 -14.91 1.65
CA ALA A 318 -1.11 -13.97 1.60
C ALA A 318 -2.31 -14.56 0.84
N ALA A 319 -2.08 -15.23 -0.29
CA ALA A 319 -3.12 -15.87 -1.08
C ALA A 319 -3.83 -16.98 -0.28
N LEU A 320 -3.06 -17.84 0.41
CA LEU A 320 -3.61 -18.85 1.31
C LEU A 320 -4.42 -18.24 2.45
N ARG A 321 -3.93 -17.17 3.09
CA ARG A 321 -4.69 -16.45 4.13
C ARG A 321 -6.01 -15.89 3.61
N HIS A 322 -6.00 -15.25 2.44
CA HIS A 322 -7.21 -14.70 1.84
C HIS A 322 -8.21 -15.81 1.46
N LYS A 323 -7.76 -16.93 0.89
CA LYS A 323 -8.63 -18.09 0.60
C LYS A 323 -9.24 -18.68 1.87
N LEU A 324 -8.44 -18.80 2.94
CA LEU A 324 -8.89 -19.34 4.22
C LEU A 324 -9.63 -18.31 5.09
N GLN A 325 -9.63 -17.03 4.69
CA GLN A 325 -10.22 -15.91 5.43
C GLN A 325 -9.69 -15.77 6.86
N ILE A 326 -8.39 -16.01 7.04
CA ILE A 326 -7.73 -15.92 8.35
C ILE A 326 -6.92 -14.63 8.42
N PRO A 327 -7.27 -13.68 9.31
CA PRO A 327 -6.49 -12.47 9.52
C PRO A 327 -5.10 -12.80 10.03
N THR A 328 -4.14 -11.91 9.78
CA THR A 328 -2.87 -11.97 10.49
C THR A 328 -3.10 -11.57 11.94
N LYS A 329 -2.34 -12.17 12.88
CA LYS A 329 -2.29 -11.70 14.26
C LYS A 329 -2.11 -10.19 14.29
N GLU A 330 -2.94 -9.46 15.04
CA GLU A 330 -2.90 -8.00 15.00
C GLU A 330 -1.50 -7.52 15.40
N THR A 331 -0.73 -7.07 14.41
CA THR A 331 0.43 -6.24 14.68
C THR A 331 -0.12 -4.84 14.86
N ARG A 332 -0.52 -4.49 16.08
CA ARG A 332 -0.56 -3.08 16.48
C ARG A 332 0.79 -2.46 16.09
N SER A 333 0.81 -1.20 15.70
CA SER A 333 2.07 -0.48 15.43
C SER A 333 3.09 -0.67 16.57
N SER A 334 2.62 -0.94 17.80
CA SER A 334 3.40 -1.28 19.01
C SER A 334 4.31 -2.49 18.88
N GLN A 335 3.99 -3.46 18.02
CA GLN A 335 4.83 -4.65 17.86
C GLN A 335 6.03 -4.43 16.93
N LYS A 336 5.99 -3.41 16.07
CA LYS A 336 7.07 -3.16 15.09
C LYS A 336 7.85 -1.88 15.31
N ASN A 337 7.17 -0.79 15.66
CA ASN A 337 7.83 0.49 15.97
C ASN A 337 7.36 0.98 17.35
N PRO A 338 7.72 0.27 18.44
CA PRO A 338 7.48 0.78 19.78
C PRO A 338 8.24 2.09 19.95
N ALA A 339 7.54 3.17 20.26
CA ALA A 339 8.18 4.43 20.55
C ALA A 339 8.97 4.33 21.86
N MET A 340 10.16 4.93 21.90
CA MET A 340 10.94 5.03 23.12
C MET A 340 10.67 6.39 23.80
N PRO A 341 10.33 6.41 25.10
CA PRO A 341 10.10 7.66 25.82
C PRO A 341 11.40 8.47 25.93
N LEU A 342 11.31 9.79 25.76
CA LEU A 342 12.46 10.68 25.86
C LEU A 342 12.90 10.96 27.31
N PHE A 343 11.97 11.08 28.27
CA PHE A 343 12.27 11.53 29.63
C PHE A 343 12.32 10.38 30.64
N ASN A 344 13.44 9.65 30.72
CA ASN A 344 13.69 8.63 31.75
C ASN A 344 12.47 7.74 32.07
N THR A 345 11.90 7.10 31.04
CA THR A 345 10.67 6.25 31.02
C THR A 345 9.34 6.95 30.80
N SER A 346 9.29 8.29 30.79
CA SER A 346 8.09 9.07 30.47
C SER A 346 8.13 9.65 29.06
N PHE A 347 7.00 9.58 28.35
CA PHE A 347 6.79 10.34 27.11
C PHE A 347 6.51 11.83 27.36
N THR A 348 6.15 12.20 28.59
CA THR A 348 5.81 13.58 28.95
C THR A 348 6.95 14.25 29.73
N PRO A 349 7.14 15.57 29.56
CA PRO A 349 8.20 16.32 30.22
C PRO A 349 7.97 16.40 31.74
N PRO A 350 9.04 16.50 32.56
CA PRO A 350 8.92 16.60 34.01
C PRO A 350 8.17 17.85 34.51
N LYS A 351 8.25 18.97 33.77
CA LYS A 351 7.60 20.24 34.13
C LYS A 351 6.77 20.77 32.97
N GLY A 352 5.53 21.15 33.30
CA GLY A 352 4.60 21.79 32.38
C GLY A 352 4.55 23.31 32.61
N ALA A 353 4.75 24.09 31.56
CA ALA A 353 4.55 25.54 31.59
C ALA A 353 3.12 25.89 31.12
N PRO A 354 2.38 26.76 31.84
CA PRO A 354 1.07 27.20 31.39
C PRO A 354 1.20 28.03 30.11
N VAL A 355 0.37 27.74 29.11
CA VAL A 355 0.32 28.52 27.87
C VAL A 355 -0.45 29.81 28.14
N SER A 356 0.24 30.95 28.07
CA SER A 356 -0.38 32.26 28.25
C SER A 356 -0.82 32.80 26.88
N ILE A 357 -2.04 32.48 26.48
CA ILE A 357 -2.65 33.11 25.29
C ILE A 357 -3.32 34.41 25.73
N PRO A 358 -3.06 35.56 25.08
CA PRO A 358 -3.87 36.76 25.30
C PRO A 358 -5.34 36.44 25.04
N PRO A 359 -6.27 36.74 25.97
CA PRO A 359 -7.69 36.65 25.67
C PRO A 359 -7.99 37.63 24.53
N ASN A 360 -8.69 37.20 23.47
CA ASN A 360 -9.00 37.94 22.24
C ASN A 360 -7.92 38.07 21.14
N SER A 361 -7.61 36.99 20.43
CA SER A 361 -7.31 37.10 18.98
C SER A 361 -7.96 36.04 18.09
N TYR A 362 -8.44 34.93 18.67
CA TYR A 362 -9.11 33.84 17.95
C TYR A 362 -10.57 33.58 18.38
N ASP A 363 -11.09 34.25 19.43
CA ASP A 363 -12.46 34.08 19.95
C ASP A 363 -13.57 34.40 18.93
N ASP A 364 -13.21 35.03 17.82
CA ASP A 364 -14.11 35.38 16.72
C ASP A 364 -14.45 34.20 15.78
N TYR A 365 -13.82 33.03 15.99
CA TYR A 365 -13.88 31.85 15.14
C TYR A 365 -14.28 30.61 15.95
N LEU A 366 -15.56 30.26 15.91
CA LEU A 366 -16.03 28.98 16.43
C LEU A 366 -15.54 27.87 15.48
N LEU A 367 -14.46 27.18 15.84
CA LEU A 367 -13.83 26.12 15.03
C LEU A 367 -14.30 24.70 15.38
N GLY A 368 -15.30 24.61 16.24
CA GLY A 368 -15.77 23.37 16.86
C GLY A 368 -15.48 23.33 18.36
N PRO A 369 -16.13 22.43 19.11
CA PRO A 369 -15.90 22.27 20.54
C PRO A 369 -14.49 21.70 20.83
N LEU A 370 -13.93 22.10 21.97
CA LEU A 370 -12.84 21.36 22.59
C LEU A 370 -13.40 20.07 23.20
N GLU A 371 -12.74 18.95 22.92
CA GLU A 371 -13.28 17.66 23.29
C GLU A 371 -12.23 16.77 23.91
N THR A 372 -12.71 15.78 24.66
CA THR A 372 -11.88 14.69 25.13
C THR A 372 -11.31 13.91 23.95
N ARG A 373 -10.09 13.39 24.17
CA ARG A 373 -9.38 12.55 23.21
C ARG A 373 -10.24 11.36 22.78
N PHE A 374 -10.25 11.12 21.48
CA PHE A 374 -10.95 10.01 20.83
C PHE A 374 -10.00 9.40 19.80
N GLU A 375 -9.61 8.15 20.05
CA GLU A 375 -8.77 7.36 19.16
C GLU A 375 -9.62 6.80 18.00
N SER A 376 -9.02 6.65 16.82
CA SER A 376 -9.65 5.95 15.71
C SER A 376 -9.74 4.46 16.05
N VAL A 377 -10.90 3.84 15.83
CA VAL A 377 -11.09 2.42 16.14
C VAL A 377 -10.34 1.56 15.12
N PRO A 378 -9.31 0.79 15.53
CA PRO A 378 -8.51 0.00 14.59
C PRO A 378 -9.20 -1.33 14.25
N PHE A 379 -8.79 -1.95 13.14
CA PHE A 379 -9.13 -3.34 12.78
C PHE A 379 -10.64 -3.64 12.58
N LEU A 380 -11.46 -2.62 12.35
CA LEU A 380 -12.91 -2.75 12.13
C LEU A 380 -13.29 -3.68 10.97
N TYR A 381 -12.38 -3.86 10.00
CA TYR A 381 -12.70 -4.49 8.72
C TYR A 381 -12.06 -5.87 8.53
N ASN A 382 -11.34 -6.44 9.50
CA ASN A 382 -10.51 -7.64 9.32
C ASN A 382 -11.15 -8.80 8.51
N PHE A 383 -12.45 -9.05 8.69
CA PHE A 383 -13.17 -10.12 7.94
C PHE A 383 -13.81 -9.62 6.65
N SER A 384 -14.38 -8.41 6.65
CA SER A 384 -14.89 -7.78 5.42
C SER A 384 -13.78 -7.43 4.43
N GLU A 385 -12.55 -7.27 4.91
CA GLU A 385 -11.32 -6.98 4.16
C GLU A 385 -11.10 -8.02 3.06
N PHE A 386 -11.25 -9.30 3.40
CA PHE A 386 -11.08 -10.41 2.46
C PHE A 386 -12.07 -10.41 1.31
N GLN A 387 -13.19 -9.68 1.44
CA GLN A 387 -14.25 -9.63 0.45
C GLN A 387 -14.34 -8.24 -0.21
N MET A 388 -14.76 -7.22 0.55
CA MET A 388 -15.03 -5.88 0.03
C MET A 388 -13.78 -5.16 -0.45
N TYR A 389 -12.65 -5.36 0.22
CA TYR A 389 -11.42 -4.58 0.00
C TYR A 389 -10.28 -5.38 -0.63
N SER A 390 -10.48 -6.69 -0.83
CA SER A 390 -9.46 -7.60 -1.35
C SER A 390 -8.92 -7.13 -2.70
N TYR A 391 -9.78 -6.73 -3.62
CA TYR A 391 -9.35 -6.23 -4.92
C TYR A 391 -8.39 -5.04 -4.78
N ASP A 392 -8.73 -4.03 -3.98
CA ASP A 392 -7.87 -2.86 -3.79
C ASP A 392 -6.57 -3.20 -3.06
N ILE A 393 -6.59 -4.10 -2.10
CA ILE A 393 -5.40 -4.54 -1.38
C ILE A 393 -4.38 -5.21 -2.31
N TRP A 394 -4.85 -6.02 -3.24
CA TRP A 394 -4.02 -6.76 -4.19
C TRP A 394 -3.68 -5.95 -5.47
N ASN A 395 -4.53 -5.00 -5.87
CA ASN A 395 -4.43 -4.36 -7.19
C ASN A 395 -4.29 -2.82 -7.17
N SER A 396 -4.49 -2.18 -6.02
CA SER A 396 -4.37 -0.72 -5.86
C SER A 396 -3.30 -0.36 -4.83
N ALA A 397 -3.40 -0.90 -3.60
CA ALA A 397 -2.52 -0.63 -2.48
C ALA A 397 -1.31 -1.57 -2.39
N MET A 398 -1.30 -2.66 -3.16
CA MET A 398 -0.20 -3.63 -3.33
C MET A 398 0.42 -4.12 -2.02
N SER A 399 -0.44 -4.44 -1.04
CA SER A 399 0.05 -4.77 0.29
C SER A 399 -0.81 -5.82 1.03
N PRO A 400 -1.00 -7.01 0.45
CA PRO A 400 -1.84 -8.08 1.01
C PRO A 400 -1.21 -8.87 2.16
N TYR A 401 0.04 -8.55 2.54
CA TYR A 401 0.82 -9.39 3.46
C TYR A 401 0.36 -9.34 4.91
N ARG A 402 -0.47 -8.36 5.28
CA ARG A 402 -0.94 -8.11 6.65
C ARG A 402 -2.31 -7.45 6.63
N THR A 403 -3.11 -7.82 7.62
CA THR A 403 -4.37 -7.14 7.97
C THR A 403 -4.13 -5.67 8.25
N LYS A 404 -4.98 -4.80 7.69
CA LYS A 404 -4.83 -3.35 7.84
C LYS A 404 -5.42 -2.88 9.17
N GLU A 405 -4.66 -2.04 9.88
CA GLU A 405 -5.18 -1.31 11.04
C GLU A 405 -6.31 -0.36 10.61
N PHE A 406 -6.11 0.34 9.48
CA PHE A 406 -7.07 1.26 8.88
C PHE A 406 -7.09 1.10 7.36
N ILE A 407 -8.27 1.18 6.75
CA ILE A 407 -8.47 1.10 5.30
C ILE A 407 -8.69 2.51 4.76
N VAL A 408 -7.81 2.97 3.87
CA VAL A 408 -7.81 4.34 3.31
C VAL A 408 -9.12 4.67 2.60
N ASN A 409 -9.68 3.70 1.89
CA ASN A 409 -10.89 3.80 1.09
C ASN A 409 -12.04 2.96 1.68
N ALA A 410 -12.14 2.93 3.02
CA ALA A 410 -13.26 2.30 3.70
C ALA A 410 -14.60 2.89 3.21
N ALA A 411 -15.62 2.04 3.12
CA ALA A 411 -16.95 2.42 2.68
C ALA A 411 -17.53 3.50 3.61
N GLU A 412 -18.06 4.56 2.99
CA GLU A 412 -18.77 5.62 3.71
C GLU A 412 -20.24 5.25 3.82
N PRO A 413 -20.86 5.38 5.01
CA PRO A 413 -22.28 5.17 5.15
C PRO A 413 -23.07 6.26 4.39
N PRO A 414 -24.32 5.97 3.99
CA PRO A 414 -25.20 6.97 3.36
C PRO A 414 -25.32 8.25 4.19
N ALA A 415 -25.55 9.39 3.53
CA ALA A 415 -25.65 10.69 4.20
C ALA A 415 -26.72 10.73 5.30
N GLU A 416 -27.81 9.97 5.15
CA GLU A 416 -28.89 9.94 6.15
C GLU A 416 -28.54 9.12 7.41
N SER A 417 -27.43 8.38 7.41
CA SER A 417 -27.05 7.51 8.53
C SER A 417 -26.90 8.25 9.86
N GLU A 418 -26.66 9.56 9.84
CA GLU A 418 -26.61 10.38 11.05
C GLU A 418 -27.98 10.59 11.73
N PHE A 419 -29.10 10.31 11.03
CA PHE A 419 -30.46 10.52 11.53
C PHE A 419 -31.18 9.26 12.01
N TYR A 420 -30.66 8.06 11.74
CA TYR A 420 -31.27 6.78 12.17
C TYR A 420 -30.63 6.27 13.47
N GLU A 421 -31.45 5.71 14.38
CA GLU A 421 -31.03 5.37 15.74
C GLU A 421 -29.88 4.35 15.81
N ASP A 422 -29.85 3.40 14.89
CA ASP A 422 -28.87 2.31 14.80
C ASP A 422 -27.56 2.72 14.10
N THR A 423 -27.59 3.72 13.22
CA THR A 423 -26.41 4.18 12.47
C THR A 423 -25.86 5.53 12.92
N ARG A 424 -26.60 6.32 13.70
CA ARG A 424 -26.17 7.66 14.17
C ARG A 424 -25.00 7.65 15.15
N THR A 425 -24.60 6.48 15.65
CA THR A 425 -23.51 6.39 16.64
C THR A 425 -22.24 6.99 16.06
N GLY A 426 -21.63 7.93 16.79
CA GLY A 426 -20.43 8.64 16.37
C GLY A 426 -20.67 9.77 15.37
N PHE A 427 -21.86 9.91 14.78
CA PHE A 427 -22.20 11.05 13.93
C PHE A 427 -22.56 12.30 14.73
N ARG A 428 -22.41 13.45 14.09
CA ARG A 428 -22.81 14.75 14.61
C ARG A 428 -23.49 15.54 13.49
N PRO A 429 -24.81 15.36 13.32
CA PRO A 429 -25.54 16.04 12.27
C PRO A 429 -25.41 17.55 12.43
N ILE A 430 -25.22 18.22 11.30
CA ILE A 430 -25.31 19.68 11.23
C ILE A 430 -26.77 20.01 10.96
N GLU A 431 -27.41 20.70 11.91
CA GLU A 431 -28.78 21.18 11.72
C GLU A 431 -28.85 22.16 10.53
N PRO A 432 -29.98 22.20 9.78
CA PRO A 432 -30.20 23.21 8.76
C PRO A 432 -30.11 24.62 9.36
N GLY A 433 -29.42 25.54 8.69
CA GLY A 433 -29.28 26.90 9.22
C GLY A 433 -28.43 27.83 8.37
N SER A 434 -28.03 28.94 8.97
CA SER A 434 -27.40 30.07 8.28
C SER A 434 -25.87 30.02 8.26
N GLY A 435 -25.30 28.91 8.71
CA GLY A 435 -23.85 28.62 8.71
C GLY A 435 -23.23 28.55 10.11
N ILE A 436 -23.94 29.00 11.15
CA ILE A 436 -23.50 28.94 12.55
C ILE A 436 -23.36 27.48 12.99
N GLU A 437 -24.23 26.61 12.51
CA GLU A 437 -24.30 25.18 12.82
C GLU A 437 -23.06 24.44 12.32
N PHE A 438 -22.52 24.86 11.17
CA PHE A 438 -21.30 24.27 10.59
C PHE A 438 -20.06 24.47 11.48
N ASN A 439 -20.05 25.55 12.26
CA ASN A 439 -18.99 25.85 13.21
C ASN A 439 -19.07 25.00 14.48
N LYS A 440 -20.21 24.35 14.75
CA LYS A 440 -20.40 23.49 15.93
C LYS A 440 -19.90 22.06 15.73
N ALA A 441 -19.77 21.58 14.49
CA ALA A 441 -19.35 20.20 14.20
C ALA A 441 -18.61 20.07 12.85
N LEU A 442 -17.80 19.01 12.73
CA LEU A 442 -17.13 18.68 11.46
C LEU A 442 -18.11 18.32 10.33
N GLY A 443 -19.29 17.79 10.68
CA GLY A 443 -20.32 17.34 9.74
C GLY A 443 -19.83 16.29 8.73
N GLY A 444 -20.61 16.15 7.66
CA GLY A 444 -20.33 15.26 6.53
C GLY A 444 -20.67 13.80 6.80
N ASN A 445 -20.48 12.95 5.78
CA ASN A 445 -20.89 11.54 5.79
C ASN A 445 -19.97 10.62 6.60
N ARG A 446 -19.22 11.16 7.57
CA ARG A 446 -18.29 10.40 8.40
C ARG A 446 -18.51 10.69 9.88
N GLN A 447 -18.29 9.64 10.68
CA GLN A 447 -18.30 9.72 12.14
C GLN A 447 -17.26 10.73 12.65
N ARG A 448 -17.37 11.03 13.94
CA ARG A 448 -16.45 11.87 14.70
C ARG A 448 -15.03 11.35 14.57
N GLU A 449 -14.11 12.25 14.27
CA GLU A 449 -12.71 11.94 14.09
C GLU A 449 -11.82 13.04 14.68
N GLN A 450 -10.62 12.65 15.05
CA GLN A 450 -9.56 13.53 15.52
C GLN A 450 -8.27 13.21 14.76
N PHE A 451 -7.27 14.08 14.89
CA PHE A 451 -5.97 13.90 14.24
C PHE A 451 -4.81 14.02 15.23
N THR A 452 -3.71 13.34 14.92
CA THR A 452 -2.45 13.45 15.65
C THR A 452 -1.49 14.37 14.90
N VAL A 453 -0.87 15.31 15.62
CA VAL A 453 0.20 16.14 15.06
C VAL A 453 1.55 15.46 15.29
N VAL A 454 2.38 15.38 14.26
CA VAL A 454 3.76 14.90 14.34
C VAL A 454 4.70 16.03 13.97
N LEU A 455 5.52 16.45 14.95
CA LEU A 455 6.55 17.48 14.83
C LEU A 455 7.92 16.80 14.88
N LEU A 456 8.78 17.08 13.90
CA LEU A 456 10.19 16.72 13.94
C LEU A 456 10.99 17.95 14.38
N THR A 457 11.86 17.83 15.38
CA THR A 457 12.66 18.97 15.86
C THR A 457 14.15 18.65 15.94
N TYR A 458 14.98 19.63 15.62
CA TYR A 458 16.43 19.58 15.73
C TYR A 458 16.98 20.98 16.07
N GLU A 459 17.64 21.11 17.21
CA GLU A 459 18.34 22.32 17.70
C GLU A 459 17.49 23.61 17.71
N ARG A 460 16.18 23.51 17.98
CA ARG A 460 15.21 24.63 17.84
C ARG A 460 14.18 24.72 18.96
N ASP A 461 14.61 24.60 20.21
CA ASP A 461 13.69 24.48 21.37
C ASP A 461 12.70 25.64 21.49
N SER A 462 13.15 26.89 21.30
CA SER A 462 12.28 28.07 21.36
C SER A 462 11.23 28.11 20.25
N VAL A 463 11.60 27.66 19.05
CA VAL A 463 10.70 27.58 17.90
C VAL A 463 9.65 26.50 18.13
N LEU A 464 10.08 25.34 18.64
CA LEU A 464 9.19 24.25 19.02
C LEU A 464 8.22 24.66 20.14
N ILE A 465 8.68 25.39 21.16
CA ILE A 465 7.80 25.95 22.20
C ILE A 465 6.69 26.79 21.56
N GLY A 466 7.04 27.74 20.69
CA GLY A 466 6.05 28.55 20.00
C GLY A 466 5.10 27.74 19.11
N ALA A 467 5.60 26.67 18.46
CA ALA A 467 4.75 25.76 17.68
C ALA A 467 3.74 25.00 18.54
N LEU A 468 4.16 24.50 19.71
CA LEU A 468 3.29 23.83 20.67
C LEU A 468 2.23 24.80 21.23
N GLU A 469 2.62 26.02 21.59
CA GLU A 469 1.69 27.03 22.10
C GLU A 469 0.58 27.37 21.08
N ARG A 470 0.90 27.42 19.78
CA ARG A 470 -0.10 27.65 18.70
C ARG A 470 -1.13 26.51 18.57
N LEU A 471 -0.78 25.30 18.99
CA LEU A 471 -1.68 24.13 18.98
C LEU A 471 -2.57 24.05 20.23
N HIS A 472 -2.33 24.89 21.24
CA HIS A 472 -3.17 24.93 22.43
C HIS A 472 -4.60 25.32 22.07
N GLN A 473 -5.58 24.60 22.64
CA GLN A 473 -7.00 24.75 22.33
C GLN A 473 -7.37 24.60 20.85
N LEU A 474 -6.57 23.89 20.06
CA LEU A 474 -6.97 23.47 18.72
C LEU A 474 -8.08 22.39 18.80
N PRO A 475 -9.26 22.60 18.20
CA PRO A 475 -10.31 21.57 18.16
C PRO A 475 -9.88 20.33 17.37
N TYR A 476 -10.44 19.18 17.72
CA TYR A 476 -10.19 17.88 17.08
C TYR A 476 -8.74 17.38 17.11
N LEU A 477 -7.85 18.04 17.84
CA LEU A 477 -6.52 17.55 18.13
C LEU A 477 -6.60 16.40 19.15
N ASN A 478 -6.06 15.22 18.80
CA ASN A 478 -6.01 14.05 19.69
C ASN A 478 -4.81 14.12 20.64
N LYS A 479 -3.62 14.33 20.07
CA LYS A 479 -2.34 14.46 20.76
C LYS A 479 -1.29 15.08 19.84
N VAL A 480 -0.18 15.52 20.42
CA VAL A 480 1.02 15.97 19.70
C VAL A 480 2.17 15.01 19.99
N ILE A 481 2.84 14.54 18.95
CA ILE A 481 4.04 13.73 19.03
C ILE A 481 5.22 14.59 18.56
N VAL A 482 6.21 14.75 19.43
CA VAL A 482 7.48 15.40 19.14
C VAL A 482 8.55 14.33 18.94
N VAL A 483 9.06 14.22 17.73
CA VAL A 483 10.16 13.32 17.37
C VAL A 483 11.47 14.06 17.59
N TRP A 484 12.24 13.61 18.58
CA TRP A 484 13.42 14.32 19.08
C TRP A 484 14.71 13.91 18.36
N ASN A 485 15.07 14.62 17.28
CA ASN A 485 16.27 14.28 16.49
C ASN A 485 17.60 14.71 17.14
N ASN A 486 17.58 15.36 18.32
CA ASN A 486 18.81 15.74 19.03
C ASN A 486 19.39 14.56 19.81
N VAL A 487 19.88 13.54 19.09
CA VAL A 487 20.28 12.23 19.66
C VAL A 487 21.38 12.30 20.73
N HIS A 488 22.21 13.35 20.72
CA HIS A 488 23.31 13.56 21.67
C HIS A 488 23.03 14.64 22.71
N ARG A 489 21.82 15.21 22.73
CA ARG A 489 21.45 16.31 23.62
C ARG A 489 20.19 15.97 24.38
N GLU A 490 20.28 16.05 25.71
CA GLU A 490 19.12 15.91 26.58
C GLU A 490 18.14 17.07 26.36
N PRO A 491 16.82 16.80 26.33
CA PRO A 491 15.82 17.86 26.21
C PRO A 491 15.75 18.73 27.47
N PRO A 492 15.33 20.01 27.34
CA PRO A 492 14.85 20.79 28.47
C PRO A 492 13.77 20.05 29.27
N ASN A 493 13.76 20.24 30.59
CA ASN A 493 12.78 19.60 31.48
C ASN A 493 11.40 20.28 31.45
N THR A 494 11.31 21.49 30.89
CA THR A 494 10.09 22.31 30.90
C THR A 494 9.59 22.54 29.48
N TRP A 495 8.33 22.20 29.22
CA TRP A 495 7.66 22.44 27.93
C TRP A 495 6.21 22.92 28.14
N PRO A 496 5.59 23.55 27.12
CA PRO A 496 4.19 23.97 27.17
C PRO A 496 3.22 22.83 27.49
N SER A 497 2.32 23.04 28.45
CA SER A 497 1.22 22.12 28.76
C SER A 497 -0.02 22.47 27.94
N LEU A 498 -0.39 21.55 27.05
CA LEU A 498 -1.58 21.69 26.21
C LEU A 498 -2.81 21.04 26.85
N HIS A 499 -3.99 21.29 26.28
CA HIS A 499 -5.23 20.58 26.63
C HIS A 499 -5.21 19.10 26.22
N VAL A 500 -4.23 18.70 25.40
CA VAL A 500 -3.97 17.33 24.94
C VAL A 500 -2.57 16.88 25.34
N PRO A 501 -2.29 15.56 25.38
CA PRO A 501 -0.94 15.06 25.63
C PRO A 501 0.06 15.53 24.58
N VAL A 502 1.24 15.96 25.05
CA VAL A 502 2.44 16.18 24.23
C VAL A 502 3.45 15.09 24.58
N GLU A 503 3.65 14.16 23.65
CA GLU A 503 4.52 12.99 23.83
C GLU A 503 5.83 13.17 23.06
N PHE A 504 6.95 12.97 23.73
CA PHE A 504 8.30 13.09 23.16
C PHE A 504 8.89 11.70 22.93
N ILE A 505 9.24 11.43 21.68
CA ILE A 505 9.82 10.17 21.23
C ILE A 505 11.32 10.34 21.04
N ARG A 506 12.09 9.49 21.70
CA ARG A 506 13.53 9.33 21.50
C ARG A 506 13.78 8.49 20.24
N VAL A 507 14.71 8.95 19.41
CA VAL A 507 15.17 8.22 18.21
C VAL A 507 16.66 7.89 18.32
N SER A 508 17.11 6.90 17.53
CA SER A 508 18.49 6.43 17.51
C SER A 508 19.41 7.27 16.63
N GLU A 509 18.87 7.94 15.61
CA GLU A 509 19.63 8.71 14.63
C GLU A 509 18.91 10.00 14.23
N ASN A 510 19.67 11.02 13.87
CA ASN A 510 19.13 12.26 13.32
C ASN A 510 18.75 12.06 11.84
N SER A 511 17.51 11.63 11.61
CA SER A 511 16.95 11.36 10.28
C SER A 511 15.66 12.14 10.05
N LEU A 512 15.48 12.67 8.82
CA LEU A 512 14.21 13.26 8.40
C LEU A 512 13.10 12.21 8.22
N ASN A 513 13.46 10.94 8.00
CA ASN A 513 12.51 9.84 7.86
C ASN A 513 11.76 9.54 9.18
N ASN A 514 12.31 9.92 10.34
CA ASN A 514 11.75 9.58 11.65
C ASN A 514 10.30 10.07 11.87
N ARG A 515 9.91 11.16 11.20
CA ARG A 515 8.55 11.71 11.25
C ARG A 515 7.51 10.87 10.50
N PHE A 516 7.95 9.96 9.63
CA PHE A 516 7.08 9.08 8.85
C PHE A 516 7.06 7.64 9.35
N ILE A 517 7.75 7.34 10.45
CA ILE A 517 7.64 6.04 11.10
C ILE A 517 6.22 5.93 11.69
N PRO A 518 5.47 4.84 11.42
CA PRO A 518 4.16 4.63 12.02
C PRO A 518 4.36 4.16 13.47
N TRP A 519 4.73 5.11 14.33
CA TRP A 519 4.89 4.92 15.77
C TRP A 519 3.60 4.41 16.38
N ASP A 520 3.74 3.54 17.37
CA ASP A 520 2.63 2.95 18.10
C ASP A 520 1.79 3.91 18.93
N ARG A 521 2.30 5.12 19.11
CA ARG A 521 1.63 6.24 19.79
C ARG A 521 0.65 6.99 18.88
N ILE A 522 0.66 6.75 17.57
CA ILE A 522 -0.27 7.38 16.62
C ILE A 522 -1.56 6.53 16.55
N GLU A 523 -2.60 6.83 17.34
CA GLU A 523 -3.88 6.08 17.28
C GLU A 523 -4.99 6.78 16.48
N THR A 524 -4.63 7.70 15.58
CA THR A 524 -5.59 8.34 14.66
C THR A 524 -5.30 7.97 13.22
N GLU A 525 -6.34 7.91 12.38
CA GLU A 525 -6.20 7.75 10.93
C GLU A 525 -5.52 8.96 10.28
N ALA A 526 -5.84 10.15 10.80
CA ALA A 526 -5.37 11.42 10.29
C ALA A 526 -4.10 11.89 11.00
N VAL A 527 -3.02 12.06 10.25
CA VAL A 527 -1.74 12.56 10.76
C VAL A 527 -1.45 13.91 10.13
N LEU A 528 -1.36 14.97 10.94
CA LEU A 528 -0.82 16.25 10.50
C LEU A 528 0.69 16.23 10.70
N SER A 529 1.44 16.09 9.61
CA SER A 529 2.88 16.30 9.63
C SER A 529 3.15 17.80 9.56
N LEU A 530 3.92 18.31 10.52
CA LEU A 530 4.18 19.73 10.67
C LEU A 530 5.67 19.95 10.96
N ASP A 531 6.30 20.93 10.32
CA ASP A 531 7.64 21.39 10.68
C ASP A 531 7.53 22.37 11.85
N ASP A 532 8.51 22.38 12.74
CA ASP A 532 8.49 23.20 13.97
C ASP A 532 8.51 24.71 13.71
N ASP A 533 8.93 25.14 12.52
CA ASP A 533 9.04 26.54 12.12
C ASP A 533 7.84 27.09 11.32
N ILE A 534 6.78 26.31 11.19
CA ILE A 534 5.62 26.69 10.39
C ILE A 534 4.59 27.48 11.21
N ASP A 535 4.19 28.62 10.63
CA ASP A 535 3.16 29.50 11.17
C ASP A 535 1.85 29.39 10.37
N LEU A 536 0.86 28.70 10.94
CA LEU A 536 -0.47 28.45 10.38
C LEU A 536 -1.55 28.80 11.41
N MET A 537 -2.64 29.40 10.95
CA MET A 537 -3.79 29.67 11.81
C MET A 537 -4.58 28.40 12.07
N GLN A 538 -5.18 28.27 13.25
CA GLN A 538 -6.01 27.11 13.60
C GLN A 538 -7.16 26.88 12.60
N GLN A 539 -7.79 27.94 12.10
CA GLN A 539 -8.84 27.86 11.07
C GLN A 539 -8.36 27.23 9.75
N GLU A 540 -7.10 27.46 9.36
CA GLU A 540 -6.49 26.85 8.17
C GLU A 540 -6.29 25.34 8.39
N LEU A 541 -5.86 24.96 9.59
CA LEU A 541 -5.71 23.55 9.98
C LEU A 541 -7.05 22.81 9.99
N ILE A 542 -8.11 23.43 10.54
CA ILE A 542 -9.44 22.82 10.57
C ILE A 542 -10.05 22.71 9.17
N LEU A 543 -9.86 23.71 8.29
CA LEU A 543 -10.28 23.58 6.89
C LEU A 543 -9.54 22.42 6.22
N ALA A 544 -8.21 22.35 6.35
CA ALA A 544 -7.42 21.28 5.74
C ALA A 544 -7.79 19.90 6.29
N PHE A 545 -8.11 19.79 7.58
CA PHE A 545 -8.60 18.55 8.17
C PHE A 545 -9.95 18.12 7.56
N ARG A 546 -10.90 19.05 7.40
CA ARG A 546 -12.19 18.74 6.74
C ARG A 546 -11.99 18.28 5.29
N VAL A 547 -11.14 18.97 4.53
CA VAL A 547 -10.81 18.58 3.15
C VAL A 547 -10.14 17.20 3.11
N TRP A 548 -9.24 16.91 4.06
CA TRP A 548 -8.61 15.60 4.16
C TRP A 548 -9.64 14.51 4.49
N ARG A 549 -10.62 14.76 5.37
CA ARG A 549 -11.65 13.77 5.71
C ARG A 549 -12.36 13.28 4.46
N GLU A 550 -12.64 14.16 3.49
CA GLU A 550 -13.28 13.85 2.20
C GLU A 550 -12.30 13.31 1.14
N SER A 551 -11.01 13.30 1.40
CA SER A 551 -9.96 12.94 0.42
C SER A 551 -8.78 12.23 1.06
N ARG A 552 -9.08 11.21 1.87
CA ARG A 552 -8.10 10.43 2.68
C ARG A 552 -6.98 9.81 1.89
N ASP A 553 -7.26 9.48 0.63
CA ASP A 553 -6.31 8.88 -0.27
C ASP A 553 -5.29 9.88 -0.82
N ARG A 554 -5.39 11.17 -0.53
CA ARG A 554 -4.49 12.21 -1.04
C ARG A 554 -3.77 12.95 0.09
N ILE A 555 -2.61 13.49 -0.25
CA ILE A 555 -1.92 14.48 0.60
C ILE A 555 -2.69 15.79 0.49
N VAL A 556 -3.11 16.33 1.64
CA VAL A 556 -3.86 17.59 1.72
C VAL A 556 -3.07 18.58 2.56
N GLY A 557 -2.76 19.76 2.03
CA GLY A 557 -1.95 20.73 2.79
C GLY A 557 -1.77 22.05 2.06
N PHE A 558 -0.69 22.76 2.41
CA PHE A 558 -0.55 24.18 2.05
C PHE A 558 0.60 24.46 1.07
N PRO A 559 1.88 24.11 1.35
CA PRO A 559 3.00 24.55 0.52
C PRO A 559 3.05 23.76 -0.79
N ALA A 560 2.50 24.34 -1.85
CA ALA A 560 2.46 23.72 -3.17
C ALA A 560 3.79 23.90 -3.91
N ARG A 561 4.24 22.84 -4.58
CA ARG A 561 5.43 22.79 -5.42
C ARG A 561 5.14 21.99 -6.67
N TYR A 562 6.06 22.01 -7.62
CA TYR A 562 5.89 21.25 -8.87
C TYR A 562 7.22 20.75 -9.40
N HIS A 563 7.15 19.73 -10.25
CA HIS A 563 8.28 19.32 -11.06
C HIS A 563 8.21 19.99 -12.44
N ALA A 564 9.35 20.27 -13.05
CA ALA A 564 9.46 20.84 -14.38
C ALA A 564 10.48 20.05 -15.22
N ARG A 565 10.26 19.98 -16.53
CA ARG A 565 11.21 19.39 -17.47
C ARG A 565 11.93 20.50 -18.23
N TYR A 566 13.26 20.45 -18.25
CA TYR A 566 14.10 21.28 -19.12
C TYR A 566 15.03 20.35 -19.91
N GLY A 567 14.93 20.37 -21.24
CA GLY A 567 15.56 19.37 -22.10
C GLY A 567 15.09 17.96 -21.73
N ASP A 568 16.03 17.06 -21.43
CA ASP A 568 15.72 15.68 -21.04
C ASP A 568 15.67 15.42 -19.53
N SER A 569 15.93 16.45 -18.72
CA SER A 569 16.04 16.31 -17.28
C SER A 569 14.81 16.85 -16.55
N MET A 570 14.45 16.17 -15.46
CA MET A 570 13.42 16.62 -14.52
C MET A 570 14.04 17.43 -13.38
N PHE A 571 13.34 18.46 -12.93
CA PHE A 571 13.78 19.43 -11.94
C PHE A 571 12.66 19.70 -10.93
N TYR A 572 13.06 20.06 -9.72
CA TYR A 572 12.16 20.56 -8.69
C TYR A 572 11.97 22.07 -8.89
N ASN A 573 10.76 22.58 -8.70
CA ASN A 573 10.49 24.01 -8.81
C ASN A 573 9.55 24.50 -7.69
N SER A 574 9.88 25.67 -7.16
CA SER A 574 9.17 26.32 -6.07
C SER A 574 8.49 27.64 -6.44
N ASN A 575 8.66 28.10 -7.69
CA ASN A 575 8.08 29.34 -8.16
C ASN A 575 6.54 29.26 -8.21
N HIS A 576 5.87 30.40 -8.12
CA HIS A 576 4.43 30.47 -8.26
C HIS A 576 3.99 30.12 -9.68
N THR A 577 2.98 29.26 -9.81
CA THR A 577 2.45 28.82 -11.12
C THR A 577 0.98 28.40 -11.00
N CYS A 578 0.34 28.16 -12.13
CA CYS A 578 -1.06 27.73 -12.21
C CYS A 578 -1.24 26.22 -11.98
N GLN A 579 -0.15 25.45 -11.87
CA GLN A 579 -0.20 24.01 -11.64
C GLN A 579 0.78 23.57 -10.56
N MET A 580 0.41 22.55 -9.81
CA MET A 580 1.23 21.95 -8.77
C MET A 580 1.27 20.44 -8.95
N SER A 581 2.30 19.78 -8.45
CA SER A 581 2.38 18.32 -8.45
C SER A 581 2.78 17.74 -7.11
N MET A 582 3.04 18.59 -6.12
CA MET A 582 3.52 18.22 -4.80
C MET A 582 2.95 19.18 -3.75
N ILE A 583 2.68 18.64 -2.57
CA ILE A 583 2.50 19.42 -1.34
C ILE A 583 3.59 19.01 -0.36
N LEU A 584 4.36 19.98 0.11
CA LEU A 584 5.41 19.67 1.08
C LEU A 584 4.77 19.22 2.38
N THR A 585 5.23 18.08 2.89
CA THR A 585 4.64 17.43 4.06
C THR A 585 4.90 18.19 5.34
N GLY A 586 5.78 19.21 5.34
CA GLY A 586 6.02 20.10 6.48
C GLY A 586 4.78 20.88 6.93
N ALA A 587 3.70 20.85 6.16
CA ALA A 587 2.38 21.21 6.64
C ALA A 587 1.32 20.49 5.79
N ALA A 588 1.08 19.22 6.11
CA ALA A 588 0.10 18.42 5.38
C ALA A 588 -0.53 17.31 6.24
N PHE A 589 -1.81 17.07 5.99
CA PHE A 589 -2.52 15.88 6.44
C PHE A 589 -2.22 14.68 5.55
N LEU A 590 -1.93 13.56 6.21
CA LEU A 590 -1.64 12.25 5.64
C LEU A 590 -2.51 11.21 6.33
N HIS A 591 -2.88 10.16 5.60
CA HIS A 591 -3.45 8.97 6.22
C HIS A 591 -2.34 8.12 6.85
N LYS A 592 -2.55 7.57 8.06
CA LYS A 592 -1.57 6.74 8.80
C LYS A 592 -1.01 5.60 7.95
N ASN A 593 -1.83 4.98 7.10
CA ASN A 593 -1.38 3.93 6.17
C ASN A 593 -0.23 4.38 5.23
N TYR A 594 -0.10 5.67 4.90
CA TYR A 594 1.03 6.16 4.10
C TYR A 594 2.34 6.22 4.87
N LEU A 595 2.31 6.37 6.21
CA LEU A 595 3.51 6.18 7.03
C LEU A 595 3.98 4.73 6.94
N THR A 596 3.05 3.77 7.07
CA THR A 596 3.33 2.34 6.89
C THR A 596 3.89 2.02 5.50
N ALA A 597 3.29 2.56 4.44
CA ALA A 597 3.78 2.38 3.07
C ALA A 597 5.17 3.01 2.88
N TYR A 598 5.43 4.19 3.45
CA TYR A 598 6.73 4.85 3.41
C TYR A 598 7.82 4.01 4.10
N THR A 599 7.52 3.46 5.28
CA THR A 599 8.50 2.67 6.03
C THR A 599 8.75 1.29 5.41
N TYR A 600 7.71 0.59 4.96
CA TYR A 600 7.80 -0.84 4.64
C TYR A 600 7.60 -1.21 3.16
N GLN A 601 6.95 -0.37 2.36
CA GLN A 601 6.68 -0.67 0.94
C GLN A 601 7.61 0.11 0.01
N MET A 602 7.95 1.35 0.37
CA MET A 602 8.86 2.17 -0.42
C MET A 602 10.24 1.48 -0.56
N PRO A 603 10.84 1.51 -1.76
CA PRO A 603 12.24 1.16 -1.97
C PRO A 603 13.17 1.74 -0.90
N SER A 604 13.85 0.87 -0.15
CA SER A 604 14.73 1.30 0.96
C SER A 604 15.83 2.27 0.52
N GLU A 605 16.24 2.19 -0.74
CA GLU A 605 17.23 3.03 -1.40
C GLU A 605 16.81 4.51 -1.41
N ILE A 606 15.51 4.79 -1.51
CA ILE A 606 14.97 6.15 -1.43
C ILE A 606 15.19 6.72 -0.04
N ARG A 607 14.79 5.99 1.01
CA ARG A 607 14.95 6.42 2.40
C ARG A 607 16.41 6.60 2.79
N LYS A 608 17.28 5.67 2.38
CA LYS A 608 18.74 5.77 2.56
C LYS A 608 19.33 7.01 1.87
N HIS A 609 18.85 7.34 0.67
CA HIS A 609 19.30 8.56 -0.01
C HIS A 609 18.86 9.82 0.75
N VAL A 610 17.60 9.87 1.18
CA VAL A 610 17.06 10.96 2.04
C VAL A 610 17.95 11.16 3.28
N ASP A 611 18.36 10.09 3.96
CA ASP A 611 19.26 10.16 5.12
C ASP A 611 20.64 10.71 4.75
N SER A 612 21.21 10.25 3.62
CA SER A 612 22.55 10.65 3.17
C SER A 612 22.67 12.15 2.85
N ILE A 613 21.60 12.77 2.33
CA ILE A 613 21.61 14.19 1.94
C ILE A 613 20.86 15.10 2.93
N LYS A 614 20.13 14.50 3.88
CA LYS A 614 19.17 15.13 4.81
C LYS A 614 18.20 16.09 4.10
N ASN A 615 17.48 15.59 3.10
CA ASN A 615 16.50 16.34 2.31
C ASN A 615 15.55 15.37 1.58
N CYS A 616 14.50 15.90 0.95
CA CYS A 616 13.62 15.23 0.00
C CYS A 616 12.69 14.13 0.56
N GLU A 617 12.54 14.01 1.87
CA GLU A 617 11.55 13.11 2.49
C GLU A 617 10.11 13.48 2.07
N ASP A 618 9.84 14.76 1.90
CA ASP A 618 8.57 15.31 1.41
C ASP A 618 8.31 14.93 -0.06
N ILE A 619 9.32 15.05 -0.92
CA ILE A 619 9.28 14.62 -2.32
C ILE A 619 9.07 13.10 -2.37
N ALA A 620 9.77 12.34 -1.55
CA ALA A 620 9.64 10.89 -1.48
C ALA A 620 8.20 10.46 -1.11
N MET A 621 7.58 11.13 -0.12
CA MET A 621 6.18 10.90 0.24
C MET A 621 5.22 11.24 -0.90
N ASN A 622 5.41 12.36 -1.61
CA ASN A 622 4.59 12.72 -2.77
C ASN A 622 4.74 11.70 -3.92
N PHE A 623 5.96 11.22 -4.16
CA PHE A 623 6.22 10.15 -5.14
C PHE A 623 5.45 8.88 -4.77
N LEU A 624 5.52 8.44 -3.51
CA LEU A 624 4.83 7.25 -3.02
C LEU A 624 3.31 7.37 -3.19
N VAL A 625 2.70 8.44 -2.66
CA VAL A 625 1.24 8.60 -2.71
C VAL A 625 0.75 8.72 -4.16
N SER A 626 1.48 9.46 -5.01
CA SER A 626 1.14 9.59 -6.45
C SER A 626 1.35 8.28 -7.22
N HIS A 627 2.30 7.44 -6.80
CA HIS A 627 2.54 6.12 -7.38
C HIS A 627 1.39 5.16 -7.07
N LEU A 628 0.98 5.10 -5.80
CA LEU A 628 -0.09 4.21 -5.33
C LEU A 628 -1.46 4.62 -5.86
N THR A 629 -1.81 5.92 -5.76
CA THR A 629 -3.18 6.39 -6.00
C THR A 629 -3.44 6.83 -7.43
N ARG A 630 -2.36 7.18 -8.16
CA ARG A 630 -2.43 7.88 -9.46
C ARG A 630 -3.26 9.17 -9.41
N LYS A 631 -3.31 9.83 -8.25
CA LYS A 631 -3.97 11.12 -8.05
C LYS A 631 -2.96 12.20 -7.61
N PRO A 632 -3.15 13.47 -8.00
CA PRO A 632 -2.34 14.58 -7.49
C PRO A 632 -2.76 14.96 -6.05
N PRO A 633 -1.90 15.66 -5.30
CA PRO A 633 -2.26 16.16 -3.97
C PRO A 633 -3.25 17.35 -4.05
N ILE A 634 -3.85 17.74 -2.92
CA ILE A 634 -4.87 18.81 -2.85
C ILE A 634 -4.37 20.02 -2.08
N LYS A 635 -4.22 21.15 -2.79
CA LYS A 635 -3.90 22.42 -2.15
C LYS A 635 -5.12 22.95 -1.41
N THR A 636 -4.89 23.41 -0.21
CA THR A 636 -5.83 24.25 0.55
C THR A 636 -5.25 25.65 0.69
N THR A 637 -6.15 26.64 0.71
CA THR A 637 -5.84 28.07 0.95
C THR A 637 -4.92 28.71 -0.09
N SER A 638 -4.88 30.05 -0.09
CA SER A 638 -4.07 30.82 -1.04
C SER A 638 -2.56 30.80 -0.75
N ARG A 639 -2.13 30.38 0.46
CA ARG A 639 -0.72 30.45 0.88
C ARG A 639 0.14 29.53 0.03
N TRP A 640 1.16 30.09 -0.62
CA TRP A 640 2.09 29.36 -1.47
C TRP A 640 3.41 29.02 -0.76
N THR A 641 3.79 29.86 0.20
CA THR A 641 4.95 29.69 1.06
C THR A 641 4.54 30.01 2.50
N LEU A 642 5.06 29.22 3.44
CA LEU A 642 4.91 29.45 4.87
C LEU A 642 6.27 29.95 5.35
N LYS A 643 6.33 31.17 5.88
CA LYS A 643 7.57 31.78 6.36
C LYS A 643 7.59 31.68 7.88
N CYS A 644 8.74 31.32 8.44
CA CYS A 644 9.03 31.47 9.85
C CYS A 644 9.54 32.90 10.11
N PRO A 645 8.82 33.75 10.86
CA PRO A 645 9.26 35.13 11.13
C PRO A 645 10.49 35.19 12.06
N THR A 646 10.67 34.19 12.92
CA THR A 646 11.65 34.18 14.01
C THR A 646 12.90 33.32 13.73
N CYS A 647 12.98 32.65 12.59
CA CYS A 647 14.06 31.73 12.27
C CYS A 647 15.26 32.44 11.63
N THR A 648 16.42 32.36 12.29
CA THR A 648 17.70 32.89 11.80
C THR A 648 18.26 32.02 10.66
N GLU A 649 18.23 30.69 10.81
CA GLU A 649 18.74 29.71 9.85
C GLU A 649 17.68 28.70 9.40
N SER A 650 17.70 28.29 8.13
CA SER A 650 16.78 27.28 7.58
C SER A 650 17.44 26.47 6.48
N LEU A 651 17.14 25.17 6.41
CA LEU A 651 17.70 24.23 5.43
C LEU A 651 17.49 24.63 3.95
N PHE A 652 16.54 25.52 3.65
CA PHE A 652 16.30 26.00 2.28
C PHE A 652 17.17 27.20 1.87
N LYS A 653 17.86 27.87 2.81
CA LYS A 653 18.68 29.07 2.54
C LYS A 653 20.06 28.73 1.95
N THR A 654 20.48 27.47 1.96
CA THR A 654 21.77 27.04 1.37
C THR A 654 21.64 26.89 -0.14
N ASP A 655 22.61 27.39 -0.91
CA ASP A 655 22.60 27.35 -2.39
C ASP A 655 22.42 25.93 -2.97
N SER A 656 22.92 24.90 -2.28
CA SER A 656 22.81 23.49 -2.70
C SER A 656 21.43 22.86 -2.46
N HIS A 657 20.49 23.54 -1.79
CA HIS A 657 19.19 22.97 -1.44
C HIS A 657 18.37 22.56 -2.67
N PHE A 658 18.33 23.43 -3.69
CA PHE A 658 17.59 23.16 -4.92
C PHE A 658 18.26 22.07 -5.75
N GLU A 659 19.59 22.06 -5.82
CA GLU A 659 20.37 21.05 -6.53
C GLU A 659 20.09 19.65 -5.98
N LYS A 660 20.13 19.48 -4.65
CA LYS A 660 19.75 18.23 -3.98
C LYS A 660 18.34 17.78 -4.36
N ARG A 661 17.36 18.69 -4.33
CA ARG A 661 15.97 18.36 -4.69
C ARG A 661 15.80 18.01 -6.17
N HIS A 662 16.59 18.60 -7.07
CA HIS A 662 16.63 18.20 -8.48
C HIS A 662 17.16 16.76 -8.63
N GLU A 663 18.23 16.43 -7.92
CA GLU A 663 18.81 15.09 -7.88
C GLU A 663 17.80 14.06 -7.36
N CYS A 664 17.11 14.36 -6.27
CA CYS A 664 16.07 13.50 -5.69
C CYS A 664 14.99 13.13 -6.71
N ILE A 665 14.43 14.11 -7.43
CA ILE A 665 13.40 13.84 -8.45
C ILE A 665 13.92 12.89 -9.52
N ARG A 666 15.17 13.06 -9.98
CA ARG A 666 15.77 12.22 -11.01
C ARG A 666 16.06 10.81 -10.48
N LEU A 667 16.64 10.71 -9.30
CA LEU A 667 16.94 9.43 -8.66
C LEU A 667 15.67 8.64 -8.38
N PHE A 668 14.66 9.27 -7.78
CA PHE A 668 13.39 8.60 -7.47
C PHE A 668 12.68 8.18 -8.75
N SER A 669 12.68 9.02 -9.80
CA SER A 669 12.12 8.64 -11.11
C SER A 669 12.85 7.44 -11.71
N LYS A 670 14.17 7.34 -11.54
CA LYS A 670 14.95 6.18 -11.97
C LYS A 670 14.59 4.92 -11.17
N ILE A 671 14.45 5.03 -9.85
CA ILE A 671 14.09 3.91 -8.97
C ILE A 671 12.69 3.37 -9.30
N TYR A 672 11.69 4.25 -9.45
CA TYR A 672 10.35 3.83 -9.88
C TYR A 672 10.29 3.42 -11.36
N GLY A 673 11.24 3.86 -12.19
CA GLY A 673 11.27 3.65 -13.65
C GLY A 673 10.39 4.62 -14.44
N TYR A 674 9.78 5.60 -13.78
CA TYR A 674 9.03 6.73 -14.33
C TYR A 674 8.83 7.80 -13.24
N ASN A 675 8.39 9.01 -13.60
CA ASN A 675 7.97 10.01 -12.62
C ASN A 675 6.47 9.84 -12.29
N PRO A 676 6.11 9.46 -11.04
CA PRO A 676 4.73 9.21 -10.65
C PRO A 676 3.92 10.48 -10.38
N LEU A 677 4.56 11.63 -10.16
CA LEU A 677 3.90 12.89 -9.80
C LEU A 677 2.91 13.30 -10.89
N LYS A 678 1.73 13.77 -10.48
CA LYS A 678 0.69 14.27 -11.39
C LYS A 678 0.45 15.74 -11.14
N PHE A 679 0.28 16.50 -12.22
CA PHE A 679 -0.11 17.90 -12.11
C PHE A 679 -1.57 18.03 -11.68
N SER A 680 -1.86 19.13 -11.00
CA SER A 680 -3.18 19.60 -10.62
C SER A 680 -3.20 21.11 -10.70
N GLN A 681 -4.30 21.66 -11.18
CA GLN A 681 -4.59 23.09 -11.14
C GLN A 681 -5.66 23.40 -10.06
N PHE A 682 -5.97 22.41 -9.23
CA PHE A 682 -7.06 22.44 -8.27
C PHE A 682 -6.61 22.97 -6.91
N ARG A 683 -7.41 23.88 -6.36
CA ARG A 683 -7.31 24.38 -4.98
C ARG A 683 -8.70 24.32 -4.35
N VAL A 684 -8.76 23.90 -3.09
CA VAL A 684 -9.98 23.94 -2.29
C VAL A 684 -9.97 25.17 -1.39
N ASP A 685 -11.06 25.94 -1.46
CA ASP A 685 -11.43 26.99 -0.52
C ASP A 685 -12.80 26.63 0.09
N SER A 686 -13.18 27.30 1.18
CA SER A 686 -14.53 27.14 1.75
C SER A 686 -15.61 27.53 0.73
N ILE A 687 -16.76 26.84 0.73
CA ILE A 687 -17.88 27.11 -0.21
C ILE A 687 -18.29 28.60 -0.21
N LEU A 688 -18.33 29.24 0.97
CA LEU A 688 -18.73 30.65 1.12
C LEU A 688 -17.53 31.62 1.07
N PHE A 689 -16.37 31.16 0.61
CA PHE A 689 -15.18 31.99 0.46
C PHE A 689 -15.45 33.16 -0.48
N LYS A 690 -15.06 34.37 -0.05
CA LYS A 690 -15.31 35.66 -0.75
C LYS A 690 -16.77 35.91 -1.20
N THR A 691 -17.72 35.12 -0.70
CA THR A 691 -19.15 35.30 -1.00
C THR A 691 -19.72 36.40 -0.12
N ARG A 692 -20.60 37.25 -0.67
CA ARG A 692 -21.37 38.22 0.12
C ARG A 692 -22.59 37.50 0.68
N LEU A 693 -22.76 37.55 2.00
CA LEU A 693 -23.87 36.89 2.68
C LEU A 693 -24.87 37.91 3.21
N PRO A 694 -26.17 37.56 3.33
CA PRO A 694 -27.14 38.33 4.08
C PRO A 694 -26.71 38.53 5.55
N GLN A 695 -27.23 39.56 6.22
CA GLN A 695 -26.83 39.90 7.60
C GLN A 695 -27.07 38.78 8.63
N ASN A 696 -28.02 37.88 8.37
CA ASN A 696 -28.35 36.74 9.24
C ASN A 696 -27.58 35.45 8.92
N HIS A 697 -26.61 35.49 8.01
CA HIS A 697 -25.80 34.34 7.60
C HIS A 697 -24.33 34.52 7.97
N GLN A 698 -23.67 33.40 8.28
CA GLN A 698 -22.26 33.38 8.68
C GLN A 698 -21.45 32.51 7.71
N LYS A 699 -20.24 32.97 7.38
CA LYS A 699 -19.25 32.13 6.68
C LYS A 699 -18.70 31.07 7.62
N CYS A 700 -18.46 29.87 7.10
CA CYS A 700 -17.74 28.82 7.81
C CYS A 700 -16.31 29.26 8.21
N PHE A 701 -15.66 30.06 7.37
CA PHE A 701 -14.31 30.59 7.60
C PHE A 701 -14.25 32.05 7.11
N LYS A 702 -13.76 33.01 7.92
CA LYS A 702 -13.73 34.43 7.51
C LYS A 702 -12.51 34.78 6.62
N LEU A 703 -11.38 34.07 6.75
CA LEU A 703 -10.07 34.48 6.19
C LEU A 703 -9.18 33.29 5.72
N VAL A 704 -9.72 32.38 4.91
CA VAL A 704 -8.93 31.26 4.35
C VAL A 704 -9.01 31.19 2.84
#